data_AF-A0A838SYL0-F1
#
_entry.id   AF-A0A838SYL0-F1
#
_cell.length_a   1.000
_cell.length_b   1.000
_cell.length_c   1.000
_cell.angle_alpha   90.00
_cell.angle_beta   90.00
_cell.angle_gamma   90.00
#
_symmetry.space_group_name_H-M   'P 1'
#
loop_
_entity.id
_entity.type
_entity.pdbx_description
1 polymer ?
#
loop_
_entity_poly.entity_id
_entity_poly.type
_entity_poly.pdbx_seq_one_letter_code
_entity_poly.pdbx_strand_id
1 'polypeptide(L)'
;MMPLLLIFMQLALAQPQPRGSLSPTDSVRLRVRVDSATEAFLEEWTGAWADTWQDYPGLSSGEYVRGGDERIMAVHCHWDRTRQWLKKRIILGTVTAHATCPRFLPPGGKSIDDERLNIDNGLNARNRVGIAPARHALRLLLRSAAQRLPGDLYLVGQRVRFALDARDFADAARAALSCGFEPVQCGVLQALILFRLGDIARADSAFSAAADLMSSDKRCEWNDVRVLLDQPIQAEYERMSCAARAEFESRLWWLSDPLWMEPGNERRAEHFARKVTVQLLAALGDDGRQQFVPKKGGESVIESLLRYGWPSQMFWGGPDVDSGHSAWLLARGAEAAPPYVVREYTRAGRLHAVPLPSTLAAPFAATRDGWQLGAPDGDDNWWPQEHYARDLSGIVQLPVGQTVMLRRRDSTRLVWAGDLDAVARGNTIDANRRVVLFDSRSVGNVELVGAFPLRGGTRAIVDAPLAPGKTLLGIEVSGDSAHVGARTRYAADIDAPLSALAGRRSLSQALLFDPETDAGPKVETEQAVERMYGSTALTHAARVGVYWESYGFSSADTVDIAVRVTREDTPNVLVRAMRVLGIGGAGGNDVAIRWREVPGNSRAIQRLEGKVPLQLRSIVMDVSRLPRGSYMLQLVMSRPGETAVASERGFVLR
;
A
#
# COMPACT_ATOMS: atom_id res chain seq x y z
N MET A 1 24.35 -0.07 -12.99
CA MET A 1 25.42 -1.05 -13.29
C MET A 1 24.94 -2.44 -12.89
N MET A 2 24.32 -3.21 -13.79
CA MET A 2 24.01 -4.63 -13.53
C MET A 2 23.61 -5.38 -14.83
N PRO A 3 24.55 -5.74 -15.72
CA PRO A 3 24.28 -6.75 -16.75
C PRO A 3 25.09 -8.04 -16.56
N LEU A 4 25.90 -8.18 -15.50
CA LEU A 4 26.77 -9.35 -15.32
C LEU A 4 26.10 -10.61 -14.75
N LEU A 5 24.90 -10.53 -14.15
CA LEU A 5 24.22 -11.72 -13.62
C LEU A 5 23.38 -12.48 -14.66
N LEU A 6 23.06 -11.87 -15.80
CA LEU A 6 22.28 -12.49 -16.88
C LEU A 6 23.03 -13.64 -17.59
N ILE A 7 24.37 -13.66 -17.52
CA ILE A 7 25.20 -14.70 -18.14
C ILE A 7 25.25 -15.99 -17.30
N PHE A 8 24.95 -15.92 -15.99
CA PHE A 8 25.02 -17.10 -15.12
C PHE A 8 23.80 -18.02 -15.18
N MET A 9 22.67 -17.58 -15.76
CA MET A 9 21.52 -18.47 -16.00
C MET A 9 21.67 -19.35 -17.24
N GLN A 10 22.63 -19.07 -18.14
CA GLN A 10 22.86 -19.87 -19.36
C GLN A 10 24.10 -20.79 -19.28
N LEU A 11 24.95 -20.66 -18.26
CA LEU A 11 26.17 -21.47 -18.09
C LEU A 11 26.13 -22.31 -16.82
N ALA A 12 25.29 -23.35 -16.82
CA ALA A 12 25.37 -24.45 -15.85
C ALA A 12 24.88 -25.78 -16.46
N LEU A 13 25.52 -26.21 -17.56
CA LEU A 13 25.35 -27.56 -18.12
C LEU A 13 26.60 -28.43 -17.88
N ALA A 14 27.11 -28.43 -16.66
CA ALA A 14 27.94 -29.52 -16.17
C ALA A 14 27.14 -30.23 -15.07
N GLN A 15 26.29 -31.19 -15.47
CA GLN A 15 25.68 -32.10 -14.51
C GLN A 15 26.81 -32.89 -13.84
N PRO A 16 26.98 -32.82 -12.50
CA PRO A 16 27.88 -33.73 -11.82
C PRO A 16 27.36 -35.16 -12.06
N GLN A 17 28.25 -36.07 -12.43
CA GLN A 17 27.90 -37.49 -12.52
C GLN A 17 27.29 -37.95 -11.18
N PRO A 18 26.19 -38.73 -11.21
CA PRO A 18 25.57 -39.24 -10.00
C PRO A 18 26.59 -40.12 -9.27
N ARG A 19 27.11 -39.64 -8.13
CA ARG A 19 27.73 -40.53 -7.14
C ARG A 19 26.65 -41.52 -6.72
N GLY A 20 26.99 -42.80 -6.64
CA GLY A 20 26.03 -43.89 -6.41
C GLY A 20 25.03 -43.57 -5.29
N SER A 21 23.76 -43.93 -5.52
CA SER A 21 22.68 -43.67 -4.57
C SER A 21 23.01 -44.25 -3.20
N LEU A 22 22.84 -43.45 -2.15
CA LEU A 22 23.01 -43.92 -0.77
C LEU A 22 22.01 -45.03 -0.45
N SER A 23 22.43 -45.96 0.41
CA SER A 23 21.49 -46.92 1.01
C SER A 23 20.43 -46.16 1.83
N PRO A 24 19.20 -46.68 2.00
CA PRO A 24 18.18 -46.02 2.83
C PRO A 24 18.68 -45.67 4.24
N THR A 25 19.48 -46.56 4.86
CA THR A 25 20.07 -46.33 6.17
C THR A 25 21.08 -45.18 6.16
N ASP A 26 21.92 -45.08 5.13
CA ASP A 26 22.89 -43.99 5.02
C ASP A 26 22.21 -42.65 4.71
N SER A 27 21.11 -42.66 3.96
CA SER A 27 20.28 -41.49 3.70
C SER A 27 19.69 -40.94 5.01
N VAL A 28 19.11 -41.81 5.84
CA VAL A 28 18.57 -41.43 7.16
C VAL A 28 19.67 -40.89 8.07
N ARG A 29 20.83 -41.56 8.16
CA ARG A 29 21.96 -41.10 8.97
C ARG A 29 22.48 -39.74 8.52
N LEU A 30 22.59 -39.52 7.22
CA LEU A 30 22.99 -38.22 6.68
C LEU A 30 21.99 -37.13 7.03
N ARG A 31 20.69 -37.45 6.98
CA ARG A 31 19.65 -36.50 7.37
C ARG A 31 19.73 -36.11 8.84
N VAL A 32 19.79 -37.09 9.74
CA VAL A 32 19.97 -36.85 11.18
C VAL A 32 21.20 -35.98 11.45
N ARG A 33 22.32 -36.23 10.76
CA ARG A 33 23.53 -35.41 10.90
C ARG A 33 23.32 -33.95 10.47
N VAL A 34 22.58 -33.71 9.38
CA VAL A 34 22.26 -32.35 8.93
C VAL A 34 21.35 -31.65 9.94
N ASP A 35 20.34 -32.35 10.45
CA ASP A 35 19.39 -31.80 11.40
C ASP A 35 20.10 -31.40 12.70
N SER A 36 20.91 -32.29 13.28
CA SER A 36 21.71 -31.96 14.48
C SER A 36 22.71 -30.82 14.26
N ALA A 37 23.32 -30.72 13.08
CA ALA A 37 24.22 -29.61 12.76
C ALA A 37 23.47 -28.28 12.58
N THR A 38 22.23 -28.34 12.08
CA THR A 38 21.35 -27.19 11.93
C THR A 38 20.91 -26.68 13.29
N GLU A 39 20.47 -27.58 14.17
CA GLU A 39 20.11 -27.27 15.56
C GLU A 39 21.27 -26.64 16.32
N ALA A 40 22.47 -27.26 16.25
CA ALA A 40 23.66 -26.73 16.92
C ALA A 40 24.03 -25.32 16.42
N PHE A 41 23.93 -25.07 15.11
CA PHE A 41 24.15 -23.73 14.55
C PHE A 41 23.12 -22.72 15.07
N LEU A 42 21.84 -23.10 15.10
CA LEU A 42 20.77 -22.20 15.55
C LEU A 42 20.88 -21.89 17.05
N GLU A 43 21.32 -22.85 17.86
CA GLU A 43 21.62 -22.65 19.27
C GLU A 43 22.78 -21.64 19.44
N GLU A 44 23.88 -21.83 18.72
CA GLU A 44 25.02 -20.90 18.73
C GLU A 44 24.63 -19.49 18.26
N TRP A 45 23.87 -19.39 17.16
CA TRP A 45 23.39 -18.12 16.62
C TRP A 45 22.42 -17.41 17.58
N THR A 46 21.51 -18.17 18.21
CA THR A 46 20.56 -17.63 19.20
C THR A 46 21.28 -17.17 20.46
N GLY A 47 22.29 -17.91 20.92
CA GLY A 47 23.16 -17.48 22.03
C GLY A 47 23.91 -16.20 21.71
N ALA A 48 24.53 -16.11 20.53
CA ALA A 48 25.21 -14.90 20.06
C ALA A 48 24.27 -13.69 19.96
N TRP A 49 23.00 -13.91 19.58
CA TRP A 49 21.97 -12.89 19.59
C TRP A 49 21.56 -12.49 21.01
N ALA A 50 21.35 -13.46 21.90
CA ALA A 50 21.02 -13.22 23.30
C ALA A 50 22.14 -12.44 24.02
N ASP A 51 23.41 -12.74 23.73
CA ASP A 51 24.57 -12.00 24.28
C ASP A 51 24.57 -10.53 23.84
N THR A 52 24.11 -10.26 22.62
CA THR A 52 24.04 -8.90 22.07
C THR A 52 23.08 -8.01 22.88
N TRP A 53 22.11 -8.59 23.59
CA TRP A 53 21.20 -7.86 24.48
C TRP A 53 21.93 -7.02 25.53
N GLN A 54 23.07 -7.51 26.04
CA GLN A 54 23.86 -6.80 27.06
C GLN A 54 24.54 -5.53 26.50
N ASP A 55 24.81 -5.51 25.19
CA ASP A 55 25.53 -4.42 24.50
C ASP A 55 24.60 -3.29 24.01
N TYR A 56 23.29 -3.41 24.21
CA TYR A 56 22.32 -2.35 23.91
C TYR A 56 21.78 -1.68 25.20
N PRO A 57 22.62 -0.99 26.00
CA PRO A 57 22.25 -0.41 27.29
C PRO A 57 21.29 0.79 27.21
N GLY A 58 20.79 1.15 26.02
CA GLY A 58 19.79 2.22 25.81
C GLY A 58 18.38 1.73 25.49
N LEU A 59 18.18 0.41 25.38
CA LEU A 59 16.89 -0.22 25.09
C LEU A 59 16.44 -1.17 26.23
N SER A 60 17.32 -1.44 27.19
CA SER A 60 17.20 -2.48 28.22
C SER A 60 17.15 -1.97 29.67
N SER A 61 17.05 -0.67 29.96
CA SER A 61 16.80 -0.22 31.33
C SER A 61 16.03 1.09 31.41
N GLY A 62 14.75 0.99 31.78
CA GLY A 62 14.01 1.97 32.57
C GLY A 62 14.20 3.46 32.25
N GLU A 63 13.29 4.01 31.46
CA GLU A 63 12.46 5.04 32.07
C GLU A 63 11.17 4.36 32.52
N TYR A 64 11.01 4.26 33.84
CA TYR A 64 9.73 4.10 34.51
C TYR A 64 8.87 5.34 34.15
N VAL A 65 8.40 5.43 32.90
CA VAL A 65 7.30 6.33 32.58
C VAL A 65 6.15 5.87 33.45
N ARG A 66 5.54 6.79 34.23
CA ARG A 66 4.37 6.49 35.05
C ARG A 66 3.31 5.79 34.18
N GLY A 67 3.26 4.45 34.24
CA GLY A 67 2.47 3.63 33.32
C GLY A 67 2.99 2.21 33.01
N GLY A 68 4.30 1.94 33.17
CA GLY A 68 4.93 0.63 32.92
C GLY A 68 5.65 0.52 31.56
N ASP A 69 6.61 -0.41 31.44
CA ASP A 69 7.41 -0.63 30.21
C ASP A 69 6.55 -1.31 29.11
N GLU A 70 6.30 -0.60 28.02
CA GLU A 70 5.51 -1.09 26.88
C GLU A 70 6.09 -2.35 26.22
N ARG A 71 7.41 -2.55 26.23
CA ARG A 71 8.03 -3.77 25.68
C ARG A 71 7.73 -4.97 26.56
N ILE A 72 7.88 -4.80 27.87
CA ILE A 72 7.53 -5.83 28.84
C ILE A 72 6.02 -6.12 28.75
N MET A 73 5.16 -5.11 28.59
CA MET A 73 3.73 -5.34 28.37
C MET A 73 3.43 -6.09 27.07
N ALA A 74 4.20 -5.85 26.00
CA ALA A 74 4.06 -6.60 24.75
C ALA A 74 4.54 -8.06 24.86
N VAL A 75 5.58 -8.35 25.66
CA VAL A 75 5.95 -9.73 26.04
C VAL A 75 4.80 -10.40 26.80
N HIS A 76 4.10 -9.66 27.65
CA HIS A 76 3.04 -10.15 28.54
C HIS A 76 1.63 -9.90 27.99
N CYS A 77 1.45 -9.96 26.67
CA CYS A 77 0.16 -9.77 26.02
C CYS A 77 -0.82 -10.93 26.31
N HIS A 78 -1.36 -10.95 27.51
CA HIS A 78 -2.29 -12.00 27.95
C HIS A 78 -3.70 -11.71 27.45
N TRP A 79 -4.25 -12.56 26.59
CA TRP A 79 -5.59 -12.39 26.02
C TRP A 79 -6.71 -12.19 27.07
N ASP A 80 -6.54 -12.74 28.28
CA ASP A 80 -7.48 -12.71 29.40
C ASP A 80 -7.42 -11.43 30.25
N ARG A 81 -6.25 -10.78 30.37
CA ARG A 81 -6.00 -9.63 31.27
C ARG A 81 -5.71 -8.31 30.56
N THR A 82 -5.63 -8.35 29.24
CA THR A 82 -5.23 -7.19 28.44
C THR A 82 -6.34 -6.13 28.33
N ARG A 83 -5.96 -4.85 28.41
CA ARG A 83 -6.87 -3.70 28.25
C ARG A 83 -7.61 -3.79 26.91
N GLN A 84 -8.88 -3.33 26.85
CA GLN A 84 -9.72 -3.45 25.65
C GLN A 84 -9.07 -2.92 24.35
N TRP A 85 -8.25 -1.87 24.42
CA TRP A 85 -7.59 -1.30 23.24
C TRP A 85 -6.47 -2.20 22.67
N LEU A 86 -5.81 -3.00 23.50
CA LEU A 86 -4.82 -4.00 23.08
C LEU A 86 -5.48 -5.31 22.61
N LYS A 87 -6.73 -5.61 22.97
CA LYS A 87 -7.43 -6.81 22.46
C LYS A 87 -7.53 -6.86 20.93
N LYS A 88 -7.59 -5.69 20.28
CA LYS A 88 -7.57 -5.57 18.81
C LYS A 88 -6.19 -5.82 18.18
N ARG A 89 -5.14 -5.91 19.02
CA ARG A 89 -3.73 -5.99 18.65
C ARG A 89 -3.13 -7.38 18.87
N ILE A 90 -3.92 -8.30 19.44
CA ILE A 90 -3.48 -9.64 19.78
C ILE A 90 -3.72 -10.57 18.60
N ILE A 91 -2.68 -11.30 18.21
CA ILE A 91 -2.78 -12.43 17.28
C ILE A 91 -2.90 -13.71 18.10
N LEU A 92 -3.98 -14.46 17.89
CA LEU A 92 -4.29 -15.69 18.60
C LEU A 92 -4.07 -16.90 17.70
N GLY A 93 -3.46 -17.94 18.26
CA GLY A 93 -3.49 -19.29 17.70
C GLY A 93 -4.45 -20.18 18.48
N THR A 94 -4.46 -21.48 18.15
CA THR A 94 -5.20 -22.54 18.83
C THR A 94 -4.88 -22.57 20.33
N VAL A 95 -3.60 -22.38 20.69
CA VAL A 95 -3.19 -22.18 22.08
C VAL A 95 -3.17 -20.68 22.37
N THR A 96 -4.30 -20.14 22.83
CA THR A 96 -4.47 -18.69 23.08
C THR A 96 -3.47 -18.11 24.08
N ALA A 97 -2.93 -18.95 24.98
CA ALA A 97 -1.89 -18.55 25.92
C ALA A 97 -0.58 -18.11 25.23
N HIS A 98 -0.28 -18.60 24.03
CA HIS A 98 0.86 -18.17 23.21
C HIS A 98 0.49 -17.05 22.22
N ALA A 99 -0.31 -16.10 22.69
CA ALA A 99 -0.67 -14.96 21.87
C ALA A 99 0.55 -14.10 21.52
N THR A 100 0.53 -13.48 20.35
CA THR A 100 1.58 -12.56 19.90
C THR A 100 1.07 -11.13 19.86
N CYS A 101 1.90 -10.18 20.31
CA CYS A 101 1.72 -8.74 20.12
C CYS A 101 2.93 -8.10 19.41
N PRO A 102 2.84 -7.83 18.11
CA PRO A 102 3.76 -6.92 17.43
C PRO A 102 3.85 -5.56 18.12
N ARG A 103 4.97 -4.86 17.95
CA ARG A 103 5.11 -3.45 18.32
C ARG A 103 5.52 -2.63 17.11
N PHE A 104 4.97 -1.43 16.99
CA PHE A 104 5.30 -0.50 15.91
C PHE A 104 6.09 0.67 16.49
N LEU A 105 7.35 0.79 16.08
CA LEU A 105 8.23 1.87 16.53
C LEU A 105 7.84 3.17 15.80
N PRO A 106 7.76 4.31 16.51
CA PRO A 106 7.46 5.59 15.90
C PRO A 106 8.56 6.01 14.91
N PRO A 107 8.27 6.92 13.96
CA PRO A 107 9.29 7.50 13.09
C PRO A 107 10.43 8.11 13.92
N GLY A 108 11.69 7.81 13.55
CA GLY A 108 12.88 8.30 14.26
C GLY A 108 13.22 7.58 15.57
N GLY A 109 12.47 6.54 15.95
CA GLY A 109 12.83 5.67 17.07
C GLY A 109 14.19 5.00 16.84
N LYS A 110 15.01 4.88 17.89
CA LYS A 110 16.27 4.11 17.83
C LYS A 110 15.95 2.65 17.53
N SER A 111 16.33 2.19 16.35
CA SER A 111 16.32 0.79 15.93
C SER A 111 17.77 0.35 15.76
N ILE A 112 18.05 -0.94 16.02
CA ILE A 112 19.25 -1.58 15.49
C ILE A 112 19.14 -1.68 13.96
N ASP A 113 20.21 -2.13 13.30
CA ASP A 113 20.20 -2.42 11.86
C ASP A 113 18.99 -3.33 11.51
N ASP A 114 18.25 -3.03 10.44
CA ASP A 114 17.00 -3.72 10.10
C ASP A 114 17.24 -5.21 9.81
N GLU A 115 16.76 -6.10 10.69
CA GLU A 115 16.93 -7.55 10.60
C GLU A 115 16.25 -8.18 9.38
N ARG A 116 15.33 -7.46 8.75
CA ARG A 116 14.71 -7.88 7.48
C ARG A 116 15.71 -7.92 6.33
N LEU A 117 16.69 -7.01 6.35
CA LEU A 117 17.69 -6.87 5.28
C LEU A 117 18.83 -7.87 5.42
N ASN A 118 19.13 -8.26 6.67
CA ASN A 118 20.11 -9.28 7.00
C ASN A 118 19.80 -9.82 8.40
N ILE A 119 19.64 -11.14 8.51
CA ILE A 119 19.27 -11.79 9.78
C ILE A 119 20.32 -11.58 10.88
N ASP A 120 21.58 -11.34 10.52
CA ASP A 120 22.67 -11.10 11.48
C ASP A 120 22.74 -9.64 11.96
N ASN A 121 21.87 -8.76 11.45
CA ASN A 121 21.81 -7.36 11.90
C ASN A 121 21.40 -7.25 13.38
N GLY A 122 20.71 -8.26 13.92
CA GLY A 122 20.41 -8.38 15.35
C GLY A 122 21.62 -8.63 16.25
N LEU A 123 22.77 -9.00 15.68
CA LEU A 123 24.01 -9.29 16.41
C LEU A 123 24.91 -8.05 16.54
N ASN A 124 25.69 -7.95 17.62
CA ASN A 124 26.79 -6.98 17.69
C ASN A 124 27.92 -7.36 16.70
N ALA A 125 28.85 -6.44 16.43
CA ALA A 125 29.93 -6.66 15.47
C ALA A 125 30.81 -7.89 15.80
N ARG A 126 31.08 -8.15 17.08
CA ARG A 126 31.90 -9.30 17.54
C ARG A 126 31.21 -10.62 17.21
N ASN A 127 29.93 -10.72 17.54
CA ASN A 127 29.11 -11.92 17.37
C ASN A 127 28.79 -12.19 15.90
N ARG A 128 28.63 -11.13 15.07
CA ARG A 128 28.56 -11.27 13.60
C ARG A 128 29.80 -11.97 13.03
N VAL A 129 31.00 -11.57 13.46
CA VAL A 129 32.24 -12.20 13.02
C VAL A 129 32.37 -13.62 13.56
N GLY A 130 31.96 -13.84 14.82
CA GLY A 130 32.02 -15.15 15.48
C GLY A 130 31.16 -16.21 14.81
N ILE A 131 29.95 -15.86 14.35
CA ILE A 131 29.00 -16.84 13.80
C ILE A 131 29.24 -17.19 12.33
N ALA A 132 29.98 -16.36 11.59
CA ALA A 132 30.21 -16.54 10.17
C ALA A 132 30.88 -17.87 9.79
N PRO A 133 31.92 -18.36 10.51
CA PRO A 133 32.51 -19.69 10.27
C PRO A 133 31.53 -20.85 10.50
N ALA A 134 30.72 -20.79 11.57
CA ALA A 134 29.73 -21.81 11.87
C ALA A 134 28.66 -21.89 10.77
N ARG A 135 28.16 -20.72 10.31
CA ARG A 135 27.22 -20.62 9.18
C ARG A 135 27.84 -21.20 7.90
N HIS A 136 29.11 -20.90 7.63
CA HIS A 136 29.82 -21.43 6.47
C HIS A 136 29.93 -22.96 6.51
N ALA A 137 30.29 -23.53 7.66
CA ALA A 137 30.41 -24.98 7.85
C ALA A 137 29.07 -25.70 7.63
N LEU A 138 27.97 -25.17 8.18
CA LEU A 138 26.62 -25.71 7.96
C LEU A 138 26.25 -25.68 6.47
N ARG A 139 26.52 -24.57 5.78
CA ARG A 139 26.25 -24.44 4.33
C ARG A 139 27.03 -25.44 3.49
N LEU A 140 28.29 -25.72 3.83
CA LEU A 140 29.08 -26.76 3.16
C LEU A 140 28.48 -28.16 3.38
N LEU A 141 28.04 -28.45 4.61
CA LEU A 141 27.38 -29.71 4.93
C LEU A 141 26.07 -29.88 4.14
N LEU A 142 25.21 -28.86 4.13
CA LEU A 142 23.96 -28.85 3.36
C LEU A 142 24.20 -29.07 1.87
N ARG A 143 25.20 -28.38 1.30
CA ARG A 143 25.59 -28.57 -0.11
C ARG A 143 26.04 -29.99 -0.38
N SER A 144 26.92 -30.55 0.47
CA SER A 144 27.38 -31.92 0.34
C SER A 144 26.25 -32.94 0.51
N ALA A 145 25.30 -32.68 1.41
CA ALA A 145 24.18 -33.58 1.67
C ALA A 145 23.20 -33.60 0.49
N ALA A 146 22.84 -32.42 -0.04
CA ALA A 146 21.96 -32.30 -1.21
C ALA A 146 22.54 -32.95 -2.48
N GLN A 147 23.87 -33.00 -2.62
CA GLN A 147 24.53 -33.73 -3.72
C GLN A 147 24.43 -35.26 -3.58
N ARG A 148 24.37 -35.78 -2.35
CA ARG A 148 24.28 -37.23 -2.08
C ARG A 148 22.83 -37.71 -2.01
N LEU A 149 21.90 -36.81 -1.75
CA LEU A 149 20.45 -37.04 -1.69
C LEU A 149 19.73 -36.06 -2.64
N PRO A 150 19.92 -36.20 -3.97
CA PRO A 150 19.22 -35.36 -4.93
C PRO A 150 17.71 -35.58 -4.82
N GLY A 151 16.93 -34.50 -4.81
CA GLY A 151 15.47 -34.56 -4.67
C GLY A 151 14.93 -34.55 -3.24
N ASP A 152 15.79 -34.58 -2.21
CA ASP A 152 15.35 -34.30 -0.84
C ASP A 152 15.01 -32.80 -0.70
N LEU A 153 13.71 -32.50 -0.76
CA LEU A 153 13.21 -31.12 -0.78
C LEU A 153 13.54 -30.33 0.48
N TYR A 154 13.68 -30.98 1.63
CA TYR A 154 14.10 -30.26 2.82
C TYR A 154 15.56 -29.85 2.72
N LEU A 155 16.46 -30.73 2.26
CA LEU A 155 17.87 -30.38 2.13
C LEU A 155 18.06 -29.24 1.13
N VAL A 156 17.30 -29.27 0.03
CA VAL A 156 17.25 -28.18 -0.94
C VAL A 156 16.71 -26.90 -0.30
N GLY A 157 15.60 -26.99 0.43
CA GLY A 157 14.98 -25.85 1.13
C GLY A 157 15.91 -25.20 2.14
N GLN A 158 16.52 -25.98 3.04
CA GLN A 158 17.48 -25.48 4.02
C GLN A 158 18.73 -24.92 3.34
N ARG A 159 19.22 -25.52 2.24
CA ARG A 159 20.33 -24.95 1.46
C ARG A 159 19.97 -23.59 0.87
N VAL A 160 18.76 -23.42 0.32
CA VAL A 160 18.27 -22.11 -0.17
C VAL A 160 18.19 -21.12 0.98
N ARG A 161 17.54 -21.49 2.09
CA ARG A 161 17.39 -20.65 3.28
C ARG A 161 18.73 -20.12 3.78
N PHE A 162 19.65 -21.00 4.17
CA PHE A 162 20.93 -20.58 4.75
C PHE A 162 21.85 -19.86 3.74
N ALA A 163 21.66 -20.07 2.44
CA ALA A 163 22.30 -19.26 1.42
C ALA A 163 21.72 -17.84 1.35
N LEU A 164 20.39 -17.69 1.45
CA LEU A 164 19.73 -16.38 1.52
C LEU A 164 20.09 -15.63 2.81
N ASP A 165 20.14 -16.30 3.95
CA ASP A 165 20.58 -15.72 5.23
C ASP A 165 22.01 -15.18 5.14
N ALA A 166 22.88 -15.90 4.41
CA ALA A 166 24.26 -15.48 4.13
C ALA A 166 24.39 -14.52 2.93
N ARG A 167 23.27 -14.12 2.30
CA ARG A 167 23.20 -13.31 1.08
C ARG A 167 23.99 -13.86 -0.11
N ASP A 168 24.23 -15.17 -0.15
CA ASP A 168 24.82 -15.87 -1.29
C ASP A 168 23.72 -16.30 -2.28
N PHE A 169 23.20 -15.31 -3.00
CA PHE A 169 22.12 -15.51 -3.98
C PHE A 169 22.52 -16.47 -5.11
N ALA A 170 23.82 -16.56 -5.43
CA ALA A 170 24.31 -17.48 -6.45
C ALA A 170 24.19 -18.94 -6.00
N ASP A 171 24.51 -19.25 -4.74
CA ASP A 171 24.32 -20.59 -4.19
C ASP A 171 22.84 -20.95 -4.00
N ALA A 172 22.02 -19.98 -3.58
CA ALA A 172 20.58 -20.16 -3.49
C ALA A 172 19.99 -20.49 -4.87
N ALA A 173 20.35 -19.74 -5.91
CA ALA A 173 19.91 -19.98 -7.29
C ALA A 173 20.34 -21.37 -7.79
N ARG A 174 21.61 -21.77 -7.57
CA ARG A 174 22.08 -23.11 -7.92
C ARG A 174 21.29 -24.20 -7.21
N ALA A 175 20.97 -24.02 -5.92
CA ALA A 175 20.18 -24.98 -5.15
C ALA A 175 18.76 -25.14 -5.69
N ALA A 176 18.08 -24.02 -5.98
CA ALA A 176 16.72 -24.03 -6.50
C ALA A 176 16.62 -24.57 -7.94
N LEU A 177 17.65 -24.34 -8.78
CA LEU A 177 17.73 -24.92 -10.13
C LEU A 177 18.02 -26.42 -10.10
N SER A 178 18.78 -26.91 -9.10
CA SER A 178 19.06 -28.34 -8.91
C SER A 178 18.03 -29.05 -8.01
N CYS A 179 16.87 -28.45 -7.77
CA CYS A 179 15.93 -28.85 -6.73
C CYS A 179 15.29 -30.25 -6.95
N GLY A 180 15.21 -30.71 -8.20
CA GLY A 180 14.70 -32.05 -8.53
C GLY A 180 13.42 -32.02 -9.36
N PHE A 181 12.58 -33.06 -9.23
CA PHE A 181 11.41 -33.31 -10.08
C PHE A 181 10.07 -32.79 -9.52
N GLU A 182 10.08 -32.00 -8.45
CA GLU A 182 8.88 -31.48 -7.78
C GLU A 182 8.59 -30.05 -8.25
N PRO A 183 7.77 -29.86 -9.29
CA PRO A 183 7.77 -28.61 -10.06
C PRO A 183 7.24 -27.43 -9.23
N VAL A 184 6.29 -27.69 -8.34
CA VAL A 184 5.71 -26.69 -7.45
C VAL A 184 6.76 -26.17 -6.47
N GLN A 185 7.39 -27.05 -5.70
CA GLN A 185 8.37 -26.65 -4.68
C GLN A 185 9.59 -26.00 -5.29
N CYS A 186 10.09 -26.52 -6.41
CA CYS A 186 11.21 -25.90 -7.09
C CYS A 186 10.84 -24.52 -7.68
N GLY A 187 9.61 -24.38 -8.22
CA GLY A 187 9.10 -23.12 -8.73
C GLY A 187 8.98 -22.03 -7.66
N VAL A 188 8.41 -22.34 -6.49
CA VAL A 188 8.27 -21.34 -5.40
C VAL A 188 9.61 -20.94 -4.78
N LEU A 189 10.61 -21.84 -4.74
CA LEU A 189 11.97 -21.50 -4.31
C LEU A 189 12.65 -20.55 -5.30
N GLN A 190 12.50 -20.79 -6.61
CA GLN A 190 13.01 -19.89 -7.64
C GLN A 190 12.34 -18.51 -7.57
N ALA A 191 11.01 -18.48 -7.38
CA ALA A 191 10.26 -17.24 -7.20
C ALA A 191 10.71 -16.45 -5.97
N LEU A 192 10.96 -17.12 -4.83
CA LEU A 192 11.53 -16.50 -3.63
C LEU A 192 12.90 -15.86 -3.92
N ILE A 193 13.76 -16.51 -4.67
CA ILE A 193 15.09 -15.98 -5.02
C ILE A 193 14.97 -14.76 -5.95
N LEU A 194 14.09 -14.81 -6.95
CA LEU A 194 13.79 -13.66 -7.81
C LEU A 194 13.30 -12.47 -6.98
N PHE A 195 12.40 -12.71 -6.02
CA PHE A 195 11.90 -11.68 -5.12
C PHE A 195 13.03 -11.07 -4.28
N ARG A 196 13.90 -11.90 -3.69
CA ARG A 196 15.05 -11.43 -2.89
C ARG A 196 16.12 -10.71 -3.70
N LEU A 197 16.16 -10.91 -5.01
CA LEU A 197 17.01 -10.16 -5.95
C LEU A 197 16.37 -8.83 -6.41
N GLY A 198 15.12 -8.55 -6.01
CA GLY A 198 14.38 -7.36 -6.43
C GLY A 198 13.72 -7.47 -7.82
N ASP A 199 13.72 -8.66 -8.44
CA ASP A 199 13.05 -8.92 -9.72
C ASP A 199 11.57 -9.26 -9.48
N ILE A 200 10.82 -8.25 -9.02
CA ILE A 200 9.43 -8.38 -8.55
C ILE A 200 8.51 -8.95 -9.63
N ALA A 201 8.60 -8.44 -10.86
CA ALA A 201 7.76 -8.86 -11.97
C ALA A 201 7.88 -10.36 -12.27
N ARG A 202 9.12 -10.86 -12.33
CA ARG A 202 9.38 -12.27 -12.58
C ARG A 202 9.08 -13.12 -11.36
N ALA A 203 9.30 -12.63 -10.15
CA ALA A 203 8.91 -13.32 -8.94
C ALA A 203 7.40 -13.55 -8.86
N ASP A 204 6.62 -12.49 -9.08
CA ASP A 204 5.15 -12.53 -9.08
C ASP A 204 4.62 -13.54 -10.11
N SER A 205 5.14 -13.48 -11.34
CA SER A 205 4.79 -14.42 -12.41
C SER A 205 5.20 -15.86 -12.08
N ALA A 206 6.38 -16.07 -11.48
CA ALA A 206 6.86 -17.39 -11.11
C ALA A 206 6.05 -18.01 -9.95
N PHE A 207 5.60 -17.22 -8.98
CA PHE A 207 4.67 -17.69 -7.95
C PHE A 207 3.33 -18.12 -8.54
N SER A 208 2.75 -17.33 -9.46
CA SER A 208 1.53 -17.73 -10.16
C SER A 208 1.72 -19.01 -10.97
N ALA A 209 2.81 -19.12 -11.74
CA ALA A 209 3.11 -20.33 -12.51
C ALA A 209 3.28 -21.58 -11.62
N ALA A 210 3.92 -21.45 -10.45
CA ALA A 210 4.04 -22.55 -9.51
C ALA A 210 2.68 -22.93 -8.88
N ALA A 211 1.84 -21.96 -8.56
CA ALA A 211 0.48 -22.20 -8.08
C ALA A 211 -0.39 -22.90 -9.13
N ASP A 212 -0.15 -22.62 -10.43
CA ASP A 212 -0.90 -23.24 -11.53
C ASP A 212 -0.62 -24.73 -11.72
N LEU A 213 0.48 -25.23 -11.16
CA LEU A 213 0.82 -26.65 -11.13
C LEU A 213 0.20 -27.40 -9.94
N MET A 214 -0.38 -26.68 -8.97
CA MET A 214 -1.05 -27.29 -7.81
C MET A 214 -2.44 -27.82 -8.20
N SER A 215 -2.89 -28.86 -7.50
CA SER A 215 -4.31 -29.27 -7.52
C SER A 215 -5.23 -28.13 -7.07
N SER A 216 -6.51 -28.18 -7.42
CA SER A 216 -7.50 -27.14 -7.06
C SER A 216 -7.47 -26.81 -5.57
N ASP A 217 -7.46 -27.85 -4.73
CA ASP A 217 -7.56 -27.70 -3.28
C ASP A 217 -6.28 -27.07 -2.70
N LYS A 218 -5.12 -27.50 -3.20
CA LYS A 218 -3.82 -26.95 -2.78
C LYS A 218 -3.59 -25.53 -3.29
N ARG A 219 -4.07 -25.21 -4.50
CA ARG A 219 -4.07 -23.84 -5.02
C ARG A 219 -4.95 -22.92 -4.18
N CYS A 220 -6.10 -23.42 -3.74
CA CYS A 220 -7.00 -22.69 -2.84
C CYS A 220 -6.33 -22.35 -1.51
N GLU A 221 -5.69 -23.34 -0.90
CA GLU A 221 -4.95 -23.17 0.35
C GLU A 221 -3.76 -22.22 0.16
N TRP A 222 -3.04 -22.36 -0.96
CA TRP A 222 -1.90 -21.51 -1.31
C TRP A 222 -2.29 -20.05 -1.52
N ASN A 223 -3.44 -19.77 -2.14
CA ASN A 223 -3.90 -18.41 -2.39
C ASN A 223 -4.62 -17.79 -1.20
N ASP A 224 -4.87 -18.55 -0.11
CA ASP A 224 -5.65 -18.07 1.02
C ASP A 224 -5.11 -16.77 1.63
N VAL A 225 -5.99 -15.77 1.73
CA VAL A 225 -5.67 -14.40 2.19
C VAL A 225 -6.28 -14.04 3.53
N ARG A 226 -6.85 -14.99 4.29
CA ARG A 226 -7.61 -14.71 5.52
C ARG A 226 -6.88 -13.83 6.51
N VAL A 227 -5.59 -14.08 6.68
CA VAL A 227 -4.71 -13.34 7.60
C VAL A 227 -4.59 -11.85 7.26
N LEU A 228 -4.95 -11.43 6.05
CA LEU A 228 -4.92 -10.03 5.61
C LEU A 228 -6.28 -9.32 5.79
N LEU A 229 -7.33 -10.04 6.21
CA LEU A 229 -8.70 -9.53 6.26
C LEU A 229 -9.13 -9.19 7.68
N ASP A 230 -9.91 -8.13 7.83
CA ASP A 230 -10.57 -7.80 9.09
C ASP A 230 -11.74 -8.76 9.38
N GLN A 231 -12.06 -8.94 10.67
CA GLN A 231 -12.98 -9.98 11.18
C GLN A 231 -14.35 -10.10 10.47
N PRO A 232 -15.07 -9.01 10.08
CA PRO A 232 -16.32 -9.17 9.34
C PRO A 232 -16.13 -9.80 7.95
N ILE A 233 -15.12 -9.34 7.20
CA ILE A 233 -14.84 -9.85 5.85
C ILE A 233 -14.21 -11.23 5.92
N GLN A 234 -13.32 -11.48 6.89
CA GLN A 234 -12.71 -12.78 7.08
C GLN A 234 -13.77 -13.88 7.24
N ALA A 235 -14.78 -13.64 8.07
CA ALA A 235 -15.87 -14.59 8.30
C ALA A 235 -16.73 -14.82 7.04
N GLU A 236 -16.90 -13.82 6.17
CA GLU A 236 -17.57 -13.98 4.88
C GLU A 236 -16.71 -14.80 3.91
N TYR A 237 -15.44 -14.46 3.79
CA TYR A 237 -14.45 -15.16 2.96
C TYR A 237 -14.35 -16.66 3.32
N GLU A 238 -14.36 -16.98 4.61
CA GLU A 238 -14.29 -18.36 5.09
C GLU A 238 -15.46 -19.24 4.61
N ARG A 239 -16.63 -18.64 4.39
CA ARG A 239 -17.83 -19.34 3.89
C ARG A 239 -17.86 -19.49 2.36
N MET A 240 -16.96 -18.82 1.65
CA MET A 240 -16.92 -18.87 0.18
C MET A 240 -16.40 -20.22 -0.32
N SER A 241 -16.94 -20.67 -1.45
CA SER A 241 -16.36 -21.78 -2.21
C SER A 241 -14.99 -21.38 -2.77
N CYS A 242 -14.18 -22.37 -3.18
CA CYS A 242 -12.86 -22.06 -3.71
C CYS A 242 -12.89 -21.14 -4.95
N ALA A 243 -13.87 -21.33 -5.84
CA ALA A 243 -14.06 -20.46 -7.01
C ALA A 243 -14.38 -19.01 -6.61
N ALA A 244 -15.27 -18.83 -5.62
CA ALA A 244 -15.60 -17.50 -5.11
C ALA A 244 -14.41 -16.84 -4.38
N ARG A 245 -13.58 -17.62 -3.67
CA ARG A 245 -12.33 -17.12 -3.09
C ARG A 245 -11.35 -16.65 -4.16
N ALA A 246 -11.19 -17.38 -5.25
CA ALA A 246 -10.31 -16.97 -6.35
C ALA A 246 -10.73 -15.62 -6.97
N GLU A 247 -12.04 -15.38 -7.13
CA GLU A 247 -12.54 -14.06 -7.58
C GLU A 247 -12.27 -12.95 -6.56
N PHE A 248 -12.45 -13.24 -5.27
CA PHE A 248 -12.15 -12.31 -4.18
C PHE A 248 -10.65 -11.97 -4.13
N GLU A 249 -9.78 -12.99 -4.20
CA GLU A 249 -8.31 -12.86 -4.18
C GLU A 249 -7.82 -12.06 -5.38
N SER A 250 -8.34 -12.33 -6.58
CA SER A 250 -8.01 -11.55 -7.78
C SER A 250 -8.31 -10.06 -7.59
N ARG A 251 -9.46 -9.74 -6.99
CA ARG A 251 -9.83 -8.36 -6.65
C ARG A 251 -8.94 -7.76 -5.58
N LEU A 252 -8.67 -8.50 -4.49
CA LEU A 252 -7.78 -8.07 -3.42
C LEU A 252 -6.42 -7.70 -4.00
N TRP A 253 -5.82 -8.57 -4.81
CA TRP A 253 -4.49 -8.34 -5.35
C TRP A 253 -4.46 -7.19 -6.35
N TRP A 254 -5.43 -7.11 -7.27
CA TRP A 254 -5.56 -5.95 -8.15
C TRP A 254 -5.57 -4.60 -7.40
N LEU A 255 -6.29 -4.54 -6.27
CA LEU A 255 -6.40 -3.33 -5.46
C LEU A 255 -5.19 -3.10 -4.53
N SER A 256 -4.50 -4.16 -4.13
CA SER A 256 -3.35 -4.12 -3.21
C SER A 256 -2.01 -3.93 -3.92
N ASP A 257 -1.99 -3.85 -5.24
CA ASP A 257 -0.77 -3.55 -5.99
C ASP A 257 -0.25 -2.14 -5.63
N PRO A 258 0.97 -1.97 -5.08
CA PRO A 258 1.41 -0.67 -4.57
C PRO A 258 1.49 0.43 -5.63
N LEU A 259 1.99 0.11 -6.83
CA LEU A 259 2.13 1.02 -7.97
C LEU A 259 1.88 0.23 -9.26
N TRP A 260 0.82 0.55 -9.99
CA TRP A 260 0.52 -0.10 -11.27
C TRP A 260 1.54 0.23 -12.38
N MET A 261 2.29 1.33 -12.24
CA MET A 261 3.38 1.64 -13.16
C MET A 261 4.60 0.74 -13.01
N GLU A 262 4.73 0.04 -11.88
CA GLU A 262 5.81 -0.90 -11.67
C GLU A 262 5.35 -2.30 -12.11
N PRO A 263 6.10 -3.01 -12.97
CA PRO A 263 5.67 -4.32 -13.45
C PRO A 263 5.56 -5.37 -12.34
N GLY A 264 4.42 -6.07 -12.33
CA GLY A 264 4.11 -7.15 -11.39
C GLY A 264 3.58 -6.64 -10.05
N ASN A 265 2.85 -7.49 -9.34
CA ASN A 265 2.22 -7.11 -8.09
C ASN A 265 3.17 -7.34 -6.90
N GLU A 266 3.85 -6.28 -6.47
CA GLU A 266 4.85 -6.36 -5.39
C GLU A 266 4.25 -6.90 -4.09
N ARG A 267 3.05 -6.45 -3.71
CA ARG A 267 2.44 -6.88 -2.45
C ARG A 267 2.06 -8.36 -2.47
N ARG A 268 1.58 -8.87 -3.62
CA ARG A 268 1.27 -10.28 -3.83
C ARG A 268 2.55 -11.13 -3.81
N ALA A 269 3.60 -10.70 -4.52
CA ALA A 269 4.89 -11.38 -4.52
C ALA A 269 5.50 -11.45 -3.11
N GLU A 270 5.42 -10.36 -2.33
CA GLU A 270 5.84 -10.34 -0.92
C GLU A 270 5.02 -11.32 -0.07
N HIS A 271 3.70 -11.41 -0.28
CA HIS A 271 2.86 -12.37 0.45
C HIS A 271 3.28 -13.82 0.20
N PHE A 272 3.52 -14.19 -1.06
CA PHE A 272 3.98 -15.52 -1.42
C PHE A 272 5.42 -15.77 -0.96
N ALA A 273 6.29 -14.77 -1.04
CA ALA A 273 7.64 -14.86 -0.50
C ALA A 273 7.64 -15.12 1.01
N ARG A 274 6.73 -14.47 1.77
CA ARG A 274 6.52 -14.75 3.20
C ARG A 274 6.04 -16.18 3.42
N LYS A 275 5.09 -16.69 2.63
CA LYS A 275 4.63 -18.08 2.72
C LYS A 275 5.78 -19.08 2.53
N VAL A 276 6.61 -18.92 1.50
CA VAL A 276 7.77 -19.80 1.29
C VAL A 276 8.78 -19.64 2.43
N THR A 277 9.05 -18.41 2.87
CA THR A 277 9.97 -18.17 3.98
C THR A 277 9.50 -18.88 5.24
N VAL A 278 8.21 -18.76 5.59
CA VAL A 278 7.61 -19.48 6.72
C VAL A 278 7.73 -20.99 6.55
N GLN A 279 7.49 -21.55 5.36
CA GLN A 279 7.67 -22.99 5.12
C GLN A 279 9.12 -23.45 5.37
N LEU A 280 10.11 -22.65 4.95
CA LEU A 280 11.53 -22.96 5.16
C LEU A 280 11.93 -22.92 6.65
N LEU A 281 11.38 -21.97 7.41
CA LEU A 281 11.64 -21.83 8.84
C LEU A 281 10.92 -22.92 9.65
N ALA A 282 9.62 -23.10 9.40
CA ALA A 282 8.76 -24.04 10.13
C ALA A 282 9.15 -25.51 9.92
N ALA A 283 9.92 -25.83 8.87
CA ALA A 283 10.43 -27.18 8.63
C ALA A 283 11.33 -27.72 9.77
N LEU A 284 11.83 -26.86 10.66
CA LEU A 284 12.62 -27.23 11.84
C LEU A 284 11.78 -27.35 13.12
N GLY A 285 10.52 -26.89 13.12
CA GLY A 285 9.69 -26.78 14.32
C GLY A 285 10.12 -25.64 15.24
N ASP A 286 11.27 -25.77 15.88
CA ASP A 286 11.89 -24.74 16.72
C ASP A 286 13.05 -24.11 15.93
N ASP A 287 12.95 -22.82 15.62
CA ASP A 287 13.88 -22.15 14.72
C ASP A 287 14.56 -20.96 15.40
N GLY A 288 15.54 -21.29 16.23
CA GLY A 288 16.27 -20.35 17.07
C GLY A 288 15.33 -19.57 17.98
N ARG A 289 15.13 -18.29 17.66
CA ARG A 289 14.28 -17.35 18.42
C ARG A 289 12.80 -17.34 18.01
N GLN A 290 12.37 -18.22 17.11
CA GLN A 290 10.96 -18.36 16.72
C GLN A 290 10.46 -19.79 16.87
N GLN A 291 9.22 -19.90 17.34
CA GLN A 291 8.55 -21.16 17.62
C GLN A 291 7.49 -21.38 16.54
N PHE A 292 7.59 -22.44 15.75
CA PHE A 292 6.63 -22.77 14.69
C PHE A 292 5.77 -23.99 15.03
N VAL A 293 6.07 -24.69 16.12
CA VAL A 293 5.25 -25.80 16.62
C VAL A 293 3.89 -25.27 17.10
N PRO A 294 2.75 -25.80 16.61
CA PRO A 294 1.42 -25.30 16.97
C PRO A 294 1.14 -25.29 18.48
N LYS A 295 1.56 -26.33 19.21
CA LYS A 295 1.40 -26.44 20.67
C LYS A 295 2.20 -25.38 21.46
N LYS A 296 3.24 -24.81 20.83
CA LYS A 296 4.09 -23.74 21.38
C LYS A 296 3.74 -22.36 20.80
N GLY A 297 2.57 -22.22 20.15
CA GLY A 297 2.12 -20.94 19.59
C GLY A 297 2.52 -20.64 18.16
N GLY A 298 2.98 -21.65 17.40
CA GLY A 298 3.45 -21.45 16.03
C GLY A 298 2.49 -20.72 15.10
N GLU A 299 1.19 -20.92 15.26
CA GLU A 299 0.17 -20.26 14.45
C GLU A 299 0.18 -18.73 14.62
N SER A 300 0.40 -18.22 15.84
CA SER A 300 0.44 -16.77 16.08
C SER A 300 1.72 -16.13 15.54
N VAL A 301 2.83 -16.89 15.54
CA VAL A 301 4.08 -16.50 14.89
C VAL A 301 3.91 -16.45 13.36
N ILE A 302 3.33 -17.49 12.77
CA ILE A 302 3.07 -17.59 11.33
C ILE A 302 2.18 -16.43 10.87
N GLU A 303 1.05 -16.20 11.53
CA GLU A 303 0.17 -15.09 11.16
C GLU A 303 0.90 -13.74 11.28
N SER A 304 1.69 -13.53 12.34
CA SER A 304 2.50 -12.32 12.51
C SER A 304 3.44 -12.08 11.32
N LEU A 305 4.15 -13.12 10.87
CA LEU A 305 5.05 -13.03 9.72
C LEU A 305 4.31 -12.81 8.40
N LEU A 306 3.15 -13.46 8.19
CA LEU A 306 2.37 -13.27 6.98
C LEU A 306 1.80 -11.84 6.88
N ARG A 307 1.36 -11.27 8.00
CA ARG A 307 0.80 -9.91 8.09
C ARG A 307 1.86 -8.81 8.02
N TYR A 308 2.97 -8.97 8.74
CA TYR A 308 3.92 -7.88 8.98
C TYR A 308 5.33 -8.13 8.40
N GLY A 309 5.59 -9.33 7.88
CA GLY A 309 6.89 -9.74 7.37
C GLY A 309 7.88 -10.02 8.49
N TRP A 310 9.16 -10.11 8.14
CA TRP A 310 10.21 -10.19 9.16
C TRP A 310 10.28 -8.85 9.93
N PRO A 311 10.40 -8.89 11.27
CA PRO A 311 10.46 -7.68 12.08
C PRO A 311 11.74 -6.90 11.78
N SER A 312 11.66 -5.58 12.00
CA SER A 312 12.84 -4.73 11.91
C SER A 312 13.87 -5.08 12.98
N GLN A 313 13.39 -5.48 14.16
CA GLN A 313 14.22 -6.05 15.22
C GLN A 313 13.37 -6.93 16.14
N MET A 314 14.01 -7.85 16.85
CA MET A 314 13.38 -8.57 17.97
C MET A 314 13.99 -8.18 19.30
N PHE A 315 13.14 -7.94 20.29
CA PHE A 315 13.54 -7.63 21.66
C PHE A 315 13.36 -8.85 22.56
N TRP A 316 14.36 -9.12 23.40
CA TRP A 316 14.34 -10.16 24.43
C TRP A 316 14.32 -9.54 25.82
N GLY A 317 13.48 -10.06 26.71
CA GLY A 317 13.37 -9.58 28.10
C GLY A 317 14.42 -10.17 29.05
N GLY A 318 15.25 -11.10 28.57
CA GLY A 318 16.23 -11.81 29.40
C GLY A 318 15.65 -13.03 30.14
N PRO A 319 16.51 -13.78 30.85
CA PRO A 319 16.16 -15.08 31.42
C PRO A 319 15.11 -15.02 32.54
N ASP A 320 15.04 -13.91 33.29
CA ASP A 320 14.04 -13.73 34.35
C ASP A 320 12.62 -13.61 33.76
N VAL A 321 12.49 -12.88 32.65
CA VAL A 321 11.23 -12.74 31.91
C VAL A 321 10.83 -14.09 31.30
N ASP A 322 11.78 -14.83 30.73
CA ASP A 322 11.52 -16.18 30.19
C ASP A 322 11.06 -17.15 31.27
N SER A 323 11.68 -17.12 32.44
CA SER A 323 11.30 -17.97 33.58
C SER A 323 9.89 -17.66 34.06
N GLY A 324 9.57 -16.37 34.23
CA GLY A 324 8.24 -15.92 34.65
C GLY A 324 7.14 -16.26 33.64
N HIS A 325 7.40 -16.04 32.34
CA HIS A 325 6.43 -16.33 31.29
C HIS A 325 6.22 -17.85 31.13
N SER A 326 7.29 -18.65 31.19
CA SER A 326 7.19 -20.12 31.17
C SER A 326 6.34 -20.65 32.33
N ALA A 327 6.55 -20.14 33.55
CA ALA A 327 5.71 -20.52 34.70
C ALA A 327 4.23 -20.15 34.48
N TRP A 328 3.96 -18.99 33.87
CA TRP A 328 2.60 -18.56 33.55
C TRP A 328 1.90 -19.45 32.52
N LEU A 329 2.62 -19.88 31.47
CA LEU A 329 2.13 -20.81 30.45
C LEU A 329 1.82 -22.19 31.02
N LEU A 330 2.76 -22.73 31.80
CA LEU A 330 2.61 -24.03 32.46
C LEU A 330 1.41 -24.04 33.41
N ALA A 331 1.19 -22.95 34.17
CA ALA A 331 0.02 -22.80 35.04
C ALA A 331 -1.33 -22.77 34.29
N ARG A 332 -1.31 -22.65 32.96
CA ARG A 332 -2.48 -22.68 32.05
C ARG A 332 -2.50 -23.90 31.14
N GLY A 333 -1.63 -24.88 31.39
CA GLY A 333 -1.53 -26.10 30.59
C GLY A 333 -0.95 -25.88 29.18
N ALA A 334 -0.23 -24.79 28.96
CA ALA A 334 0.51 -24.53 27.73
C ALA A 334 2.00 -24.91 27.90
N GLU A 335 2.65 -25.30 26.80
CA GLU A 335 4.06 -25.68 26.80
C GLU A 335 4.96 -24.44 26.93
N ALA A 336 6.08 -24.54 27.66
CA ALA A 336 7.06 -23.47 27.67
C ALA A 336 7.79 -23.40 26.32
N ALA A 337 8.06 -22.19 25.84
CA ALA A 337 8.70 -21.98 24.53
C ALA A 337 9.66 -20.77 24.53
N PRO A 338 10.63 -20.70 25.46
CA PRO A 338 11.63 -19.63 25.46
C PRO A 338 12.55 -19.73 24.22
N PRO A 339 13.19 -18.63 23.79
CA PRO A 339 13.06 -17.28 24.36
C PRO A 339 11.76 -16.58 23.91
N TYR A 340 11.13 -15.79 24.80
CA TYR A 340 9.98 -14.98 24.42
C TYR A 340 10.43 -13.63 23.88
N VAL A 341 10.08 -13.37 22.62
CA VAL A 341 10.57 -12.20 21.89
C VAL A 341 9.44 -11.28 21.47
N VAL A 342 9.65 -9.97 21.57
CA VAL A 342 8.77 -8.96 20.99
C VAL A 342 9.25 -8.65 19.59
N ARG A 343 8.36 -8.80 18.61
CA ARG A 343 8.62 -8.39 17.21
C ARG A 343 8.35 -6.91 17.05
N GLU A 344 9.39 -6.13 16.79
CA GLU A 344 9.28 -4.68 16.62
C GLU A 344 9.45 -4.29 15.13
N TYR A 345 8.57 -3.42 14.66
CA TYR A 345 8.49 -2.99 13.27
C TYR A 345 8.63 -1.47 13.18
N THR A 346 9.58 -0.98 12.40
CA THR A 346 9.70 0.46 12.12
C THR A 346 8.51 0.93 11.28
N ARG A 347 7.82 2.01 11.67
CA ARG A 347 6.77 2.61 10.84
C ARG A 347 7.33 3.33 9.62
N ALA A 348 8.53 3.88 9.73
CA ALA A 348 9.20 4.52 8.60
C ALA A 348 9.51 3.50 7.49
N GLY A 349 9.20 3.86 6.24
CA GLY A 349 9.51 3.04 5.05
C GLY A 349 8.61 1.81 4.86
N ARG A 350 7.57 1.65 5.68
CA ARG A 350 6.62 0.55 5.58
C ARG A 350 5.22 1.07 5.23
N LEU A 351 4.47 0.23 4.55
CA LEU A 351 3.22 0.59 3.90
C LEU A 351 2.09 -0.36 4.28
N HIS A 352 0.88 0.17 4.17
CA HIS A 352 -0.36 -0.59 4.17
C HIS A 352 -0.99 -0.52 2.77
N ALA A 353 -0.99 -1.62 2.04
CA ALA A 353 -1.51 -1.70 0.68
C ALA A 353 -2.88 -2.36 0.59
N VAL A 354 -3.28 -3.15 1.58
CA VAL A 354 -4.60 -3.78 1.59
C VAL A 354 -5.69 -2.70 1.75
N PRO A 355 -6.66 -2.62 0.83
CA PRO A 355 -7.75 -1.65 0.92
C PRO A 355 -8.70 -1.90 2.09
N LEU A 356 -9.46 -0.86 2.45
CA LEU A 356 -10.56 -0.97 3.41
C LEU A 356 -11.63 -1.97 2.93
N PRO A 357 -12.35 -2.61 3.87
CA PRO A 357 -13.50 -3.47 3.59
C PRO A 357 -14.52 -2.93 2.57
N SER A 358 -14.92 -1.67 2.73
CA SER A 358 -15.89 -1.01 1.83
C SER A 358 -15.36 -0.88 0.40
N THR A 359 -14.05 -0.65 0.26
CA THR A 359 -13.36 -0.52 -1.02
C THR A 359 -13.23 -1.86 -1.74
N LEU A 360 -13.00 -2.97 -1.02
CA LEU A 360 -13.01 -4.31 -1.60
C LEU A 360 -14.40 -4.70 -2.14
N ALA A 361 -15.44 -4.34 -1.40
CA ALA A 361 -16.82 -4.62 -1.78
C ALA A 361 -17.25 -3.80 -3.00
N ALA A 362 -16.88 -2.51 -3.06
CA ALA A 362 -17.33 -1.58 -4.10
C ALA A 362 -16.18 -0.70 -4.64
N PRO A 363 -15.22 -1.27 -5.42
CA PRO A 363 -14.05 -0.53 -5.89
C PRO A 363 -14.41 0.68 -6.77
N PHE A 364 -15.49 0.60 -7.56
CA PHE A 364 -15.99 1.68 -8.40
C PHE A 364 -16.88 2.70 -7.67
N ALA A 365 -16.91 2.65 -6.34
CA ALA A 365 -17.48 3.68 -5.48
C ALA A 365 -16.47 4.15 -4.41
N ALA A 366 -15.23 3.67 -4.48
CA ALA A 366 -14.24 3.90 -3.45
C ALA A 366 -13.70 5.33 -3.48
N THR A 367 -13.49 5.87 -2.29
CA THR A 367 -12.84 7.16 -2.10
C THR A 367 -11.34 6.96 -1.90
N ARG A 368 -10.56 8.05 -1.93
CA ARG A 368 -9.11 7.99 -1.67
C ARG A 368 -8.72 7.37 -0.32
N ASP A 369 -9.58 7.53 0.68
CA ASP A 369 -9.31 7.07 2.04
C ASP A 369 -9.48 5.54 2.13
N GLY A 370 -9.98 4.92 1.06
CA GLY A 370 -10.05 3.48 0.87
C GLY A 370 -8.72 2.76 0.72
N TRP A 371 -7.61 3.48 0.50
CA TRP A 371 -6.25 2.93 0.27
C TRP A 371 -5.16 3.74 1.00
N GLN A 372 -5.33 3.99 2.30
CA GLN A 372 -4.32 4.73 3.04
C GLN A 372 -3.02 3.91 3.19
N LEU A 373 -1.94 4.43 2.62
CA LEU A 373 -0.62 3.80 2.65
C LEU A 373 0.05 3.75 4.03
N GLY A 374 -0.45 4.48 5.01
CA GLY A 374 0.18 4.63 6.32
C GLY A 374 -0.81 5.15 7.37
N ALA A 375 -0.29 5.42 8.57
CA ALA A 375 -1.08 5.95 9.67
C ALA A 375 -1.73 7.27 9.28
N PRO A 376 -2.99 7.51 9.67
CA PRO A 376 -3.54 8.85 9.68
C PRO A 376 -2.64 9.80 10.48
N ASP A 377 -2.55 11.04 10.04
CA ASP A 377 -1.71 12.05 10.70
C ASP A 377 -2.12 12.24 12.16
N GLY A 378 -1.15 12.11 13.06
CA GLY A 378 -1.37 12.24 14.50
C GLY A 378 -1.95 11.00 15.19
N ASP A 379 -2.16 9.87 14.48
CA ASP A 379 -2.56 8.62 15.12
C ASP A 379 -1.35 7.77 15.54
N ASP A 380 -0.76 8.13 16.68
CA ASP A 380 0.33 7.36 17.29
C ASP A 380 -0.12 5.95 17.68
N ASN A 381 -1.42 5.70 17.81
CA ASN A 381 -2.03 4.42 18.18
C ASN A 381 -2.43 3.56 16.98
N TRP A 382 -2.13 3.98 15.76
CA TRP A 382 -2.48 3.23 14.56
C TRP A 382 -1.85 1.84 14.58
N TRP A 383 -2.70 0.85 14.36
CA TRP A 383 -2.33 -0.55 14.24
C TRP A 383 -2.79 -1.05 12.88
N PRO A 384 -1.89 -1.25 11.92
CA PRO A 384 -2.29 -1.65 10.58
C PRO A 384 -2.72 -3.12 10.55
N GLN A 385 -3.71 -3.46 9.72
CA GLN A 385 -4.10 -4.86 9.52
C GLN A 385 -2.95 -5.67 8.92
N GLU A 386 -2.15 -5.05 8.06
CA GLU A 386 -0.92 -5.60 7.52
C GLU A 386 0.11 -4.49 7.31
N HIS A 387 1.39 -4.86 7.32
CA HIS A 387 2.49 -3.93 7.17
C HIS A 387 3.55 -4.59 6.28
N TYR A 388 3.98 -3.92 5.22
CA TYR A 388 5.06 -4.44 4.38
C TYR A 388 6.11 -3.36 4.09
N ALA A 389 7.36 -3.79 4.10
CA ALA A 389 8.50 -2.94 3.77
C ALA A 389 8.86 -3.17 2.31
N ARG A 390 9.20 -2.09 1.61
CA ARG A 390 9.72 -2.15 0.24
C ARG A 390 11.24 -2.14 0.30
N ASP A 391 11.88 -2.95 -0.56
CA ASP A 391 13.30 -2.80 -0.89
C ASP A 391 13.53 -1.80 -2.04
N LEU A 392 12.44 -1.44 -2.72
CA LEU A 392 12.36 -0.33 -3.66
C LEU A 392 12.19 1.00 -2.90
N SER A 393 12.05 2.10 -3.64
CA SER A 393 11.78 3.43 -3.06
C SER A 393 10.52 3.43 -2.20
N GLY A 394 10.49 4.20 -1.11
CA GLY A 394 9.26 4.41 -0.34
C GLY A 394 8.13 5.00 -1.20
N ILE A 395 6.87 4.81 -0.80
CA ILE A 395 5.70 5.40 -1.47
C ILE A 395 4.96 6.32 -0.51
N VAL A 396 4.57 7.51 -0.97
CA VAL A 396 3.71 8.42 -0.22
C VAL A 396 2.32 8.56 -0.86
N GLN A 397 1.32 8.87 -0.03
CA GLN A 397 -0.06 9.05 -0.47
C GLN A 397 -0.25 10.43 -1.10
N LEU A 398 -0.43 10.52 -2.42
CA LEU A 398 -0.80 11.77 -3.09
C LEU A 398 -2.17 12.26 -2.61
N PRO A 399 -2.40 13.59 -2.62
CA PRO A 399 -3.73 14.11 -2.32
C PRO A 399 -4.67 13.71 -3.47
N VAL A 400 -5.99 13.80 -3.25
CA VAL A 400 -6.97 13.64 -4.35
C VAL A 400 -6.77 14.68 -5.43
N GLY A 401 -6.10 15.79 -5.12
CA GLY A 401 -5.99 16.91 -6.02
C GLY A 401 -7.34 17.55 -6.28
N GLN A 402 -7.44 18.27 -7.39
CA GLN A 402 -8.67 18.79 -7.93
C GLN A 402 -8.95 18.08 -9.26
N THR A 403 -10.18 17.56 -9.43
CA THR A 403 -10.60 16.86 -10.66
C THR A 403 -11.78 17.58 -11.30
N VAL A 404 -11.75 17.76 -12.62
CA VAL A 404 -12.84 18.35 -13.42
C VAL A 404 -13.02 17.55 -14.71
N MET A 405 -14.27 17.42 -15.17
CA MET A 405 -14.60 16.78 -16.44
C MET A 405 -15.09 17.82 -17.43
N LEU A 406 -14.41 17.91 -18.58
CA LEU A 406 -14.71 18.86 -19.65
C LEU A 406 -15.14 18.08 -20.89
N ARG A 407 -16.37 18.32 -21.36
CA ARG A 407 -16.95 17.51 -22.43
C ARG A 407 -16.50 18.03 -23.78
N ARG A 408 -16.17 17.11 -24.68
CA ARG A 408 -15.91 17.38 -26.09
C ARG A 408 -16.95 16.65 -26.93
N ARG A 409 -16.92 16.84 -28.26
CA ARG A 409 -17.96 16.33 -29.15
C ARG A 409 -18.24 14.85 -28.90
N ASP A 410 -17.20 14.03 -28.92
CA ASP A 410 -17.30 12.56 -28.88
C ASP A 410 -16.49 11.93 -27.74
N SER A 411 -15.90 12.75 -26.85
CA SER A 411 -15.15 12.29 -25.68
C SER A 411 -15.36 13.23 -24.49
N THR A 412 -14.94 12.80 -23.30
CA THR A 412 -14.85 13.65 -22.12
C THR A 412 -13.39 13.69 -21.68
N ARG A 413 -12.86 14.90 -21.48
CA ARG A 413 -11.54 15.11 -20.89
C ARG A 413 -11.65 15.06 -19.39
N LEU A 414 -10.83 14.25 -18.75
CA LEU A 414 -10.52 14.35 -17.33
C LEU A 414 -9.35 15.31 -17.18
N VAL A 415 -9.54 16.37 -16.40
CA VAL A 415 -8.46 17.26 -15.95
C VAL A 415 -8.27 17.05 -14.47
N TRP A 416 -7.05 16.73 -14.06
CA TRP A 416 -6.64 16.58 -12.69
C TRP A 416 -5.41 17.42 -12.39
N ALA A 417 -5.39 18.09 -11.25
CA ALA A 417 -4.22 18.81 -10.75
C ALA A 417 -3.89 18.37 -9.31
N GLY A 418 -2.61 18.18 -9.00
CA GLY A 418 -2.12 17.78 -7.68
C GLY A 418 -0.82 18.49 -7.30
N ASP A 419 -0.72 18.95 -6.06
CA ASP A 419 0.53 19.50 -5.51
C ASP A 419 1.32 18.39 -4.79
N LEU A 420 2.55 18.12 -5.23
CA LEU A 420 3.40 17.03 -4.76
C LEU A 420 4.27 17.43 -3.55
N ASP A 421 4.66 18.71 -3.45
CA ASP A 421 5.48 19.24 -2.34
C ASP A 421 4.83 19.05 -0.97
N ALA A 422 3.52 19.28 -0.89
CA ALA A 422 2.76 19.19 0.35
C ALA A 422 2.74 17.77 0.94
N VAL A 423 3.09 16.76 0.12
CA VAL A 423 2.94 15.33 0.45
C VAL A 423 4.28 14.66 0.74
N ALA A 424 5.39 15.21 0.26
CA ALA A 424 6.68 14.56 0.40
C ALA A 424 7.18 14.48 1.85
N ARG A 425 6.66 15.32 2.79
CA ARG A 425 6.95 15.26 4.25
C ARG A 425 8.43 15.12 4.60
N GLY A 426 9.27 15.92 3.95
CA GLY A 426 10.74 15.89 4.12
C GLY A 426 11.47 14.91 3.21
N ASN A 427 10.75 14.08 2.45
CA ASN A 427 11.30 13.36 1.30
C ASN A 427 11.34 14.28 0.06
N THR A 428 12.08 13.86 -0.95
CA THR A 428 12.13 14.54 -2.24
C THR A 428 11.41 13.71 -3.30
N ILE A 429 10.66 14.39 -4.17
CA ILE A 429 10.15 13.82 -5.41
C ILE A 429 11.00 14.42 -6.53
N ASP A 430 11.46 13.59 -7.46
CA ASP A 430 12.27 14.06 -8.57
C ASP A 430 11.40 14.88 -9.55
N ALA A 431 11.69 16.18 -9.62
CA ALA A 431 11.00 17.14 -10.48
C ALA A 431 11.05 16.81 -11.98
N ASN A 432 11.99 15.97 -12.41
CA ASN A 432 12.10 15.52 -13.81
C ASN A 432 11.21 14.31 -14.12
N ARG A 433 10.56 13.72 -13.12
CA ARG A 433 9.67 12.57 -13.32
C ARG A 433 8.34 13.00 -13.92
N ARG A 434 7.66 12.00 -14.49
CA ARG A 434 6.32 12.14 -15.05
C ARG A 434 5.30 11.59 -14.08
N VAL A 435 4.15 12.24 -14.02
CA VAL A 435 2.94 11.68 -13.41
C VAL A 435 2.24 10.81 -14.44
N VAL A 436 1.80 9.64 -14.03
CA VAL A 436 1.16 8.65 -14.90
C VAL A 436 -0.31 8.51 -14.49
N LEU A 437 -1.21 8.47 -15.47
CA LEU A 437 -2.62 8.19 -15.27
C LEU A 437 -2.95 6.78 -15.77
N PHE A 438 -3.65 6.03 -14.93
CA PHE A 438 -4.25 4.74 -15.24
C PHE A 438 -5.78 4.80 -15.15
N ASP A 439 -6.44 4.08 -16.05
CA ASP A 439 -7.89 3.78 -16.02
C ASP A 439 -8.03 2.27 -15.78
N SER A 440 -8.88 1.87 -14.84
CA SER A 440 -9.22 0.47 -14.62
C SER A 440 -10.73 0.29 -14.48
N ARG A 441 -11.33 -0.50 -15.37
CA ARG A 441 -12.80 -0.71 -15.47
C ARG A 441 -13.28 -2.08 -15.07
N SER A 442 -12.34 -3.01 -14.85
CA SER A 442 -12.61 -4.36 -14.38
C SER A 442 -11.43 -4.86 -13.57
N VAL A 443 -11.66 -5.88 -12.76
CA VAL A 443 -10.61 -6.51 -11.95
C VAL A 443 -9.44 -6.93 -12.84
N GLY A 444 -8.24 -6.46 -12.49
CA GLY A 444 -7.00 -6.81 -13.18
C GLY A 444 -6.81 -6.17 -14.56
N ASN A 445 -7.76 -5.40 -15.09
CA ASN A 445 -7.56 -4.65 -16.33
C ASN A 445 -7.18 -3.21 -15.98
N VAL A 446 -5.89 -2.91 -16.02
CA VAL A 446 -5.33 -1.58 -15.77
C VAL A 446 -4.71 -1.06 -17.06
N GLU A 447 -5.22 0.04 -17.57
CA GLU A 447 -4.78 0.64 -18.83
C GLU A 447 -4.01 1.93 -18.54
N LEU A 448 -2.80 2.02 -19.10
CA LEU A 448 -2.03 3.27 -19.12
C LEU A 448 -2.70 4.27 -20.05
N VAL A 449 -3.22 5.36 -19.49
CA VAL A 449 -3.84 6.44 -20.27
C VAL A 449 -2.78 7.38 -20.83
N GLY A 450 -1.78 7.71 -20.01
CA GLY A 450 -0.69 8.57 -20.42
C GLY A 450 0.26 8.97 -19.30
N ALA A 451 1.35 9.62 -19.69
CA ALA A 451 2.33 10.19 -18.77
C ALA A 451 2.44 11.70 -19.02
N PHE A 452 2.57 12.50 -17.98
CA PHE A 452 2.46 13.96 -17.97
C PHE A 452 3.62 14.58 -17.21
N PRO A 453 4.20 15.70 -17.66
CA PRO A 453 5.32 16.34 -16.97
C PRO A 453 4.87 17.05 -15.68
N LEU A 454 5.78 17.14 -14.70
CA LEU A 454 5.64 18.05 -13.57
C LEU A 454 5.86 19.50 -14.03
N ARG A 455 5.13 20.44 -13.42
CA ARG A 455 5.16 21.88 -13.66
C ARG A 455 5.69 22.59 -12.41
N GLY A 456 6.55 23.58 -12.60
CA GLY A 456 7.19 24.28 -11.49
C GLY A 456 7.99 23.35 -10.55
N GLY A 457 8.35 22.15 -11.04
CA GLY A 457 9.00 21.07 -10.30
C GLY A 457 8.07 20.22 -9.43
N THR A 458 6.89 20.71 -9.05
CA THR A 458 6.16 20.12 -7.91
C THR A 458 4.64 20.12 -8.03
N ARG A 459 4.07 20.71 -9.09
CA ARG A 459 2.65 20.59 -9.43
C ARG A 459 2.47 19.68 -10.63
N ALA A 460 1.54 18.73 -10.54
CA ALA A 460 1.16 17.87 -11.65
C ALA A 460 -0.15 18.32 -12.26
N ILE A 461 -0.23 18.29 -13.59
CA ILE A 461 -1.46 18.46 -14.35
C ILE A 461 -1.59 17.27 -15.30
N VAL A 462 -2.68 16.55 -15.15
CA VAL A 462 -3.08 15.42 -15.99
C VAL A 462 -4.31 15.86 -16.78
N ASP A 463 -4.24 15.77 -18.10
CA ASP A 463 -5.31 16.16 -19.00
C ASP A 463 -5.42 15.13 -20.12
N ALA A 464 -6.46 14.29 -20.05
CA ALA A 464 -6.60 13.16 -20.94
C ALA A 464 -8.06 12.89 -21.30
N PRO A 465 -8.35 12.47 -22.55
CA PRO A 465 -9.66 11.94 -22.89
C PRO A 465 -9.88 10.58 -22.21
N LEU A 466 -11.05 10.37 -21.60
CA LEU A 466 -11.49 9.10 -21.05
C LEU A 466 -12.87 8.72 -21.61
N ALA A 467 -13.10 7.42 -21.75
CA ALA A 467 -14.41 6.90 -22.11
C ALA A 467 -15.42 7.12 -20.96
N PRO A 468 -16.72 7.31 -21.24
CA PRO A 468 -17.71 7.54 -20.19
C PRO A 468 -17.94 6.31 -19.31
N GLY A 469 -18.50 6.54 -18.11
CA GLY A 469 -18.86 5.52 -17.14
C GLY A 469 -17.87 5.37 -15.98
N LYS A 470 -18.18 4.44 -15.07
CA LYS A 470 -17.42 4.21 -13.85
C LYS A 470 -16.04 3.60 -14.13
N THR A 471 -15.03 4.11 -13.44
CA THR A 471 -13.65 3.64 -13.47
C THR A 471 -12.98 3.84 -12.12
N LEU A 472 -11.97 3.04 -11.82
CA LEU A 472 -10.98 3.31 -10.79
C LEU A 472 -9.77 4.01 -11.43
N LEU A 473 -9.56 5.27 -11.06
CA LEU A 473 -8.40 6.04 -11.51
C LEU A 473 -7.19 5.75 -10.62
N GLY A 474 -6.02 5.61 -11.23
CA GLY A 474 -4.74 5.57 -10.54
C GLY A 474 -3.81 6.65 -11.05
N ILE A 475 -3.35 7.53 -10.16
CA ILE A 475 -2.41 8.59 -10.50
C ILE A 475 -1.13 8.35 -9.74
N GLU A 476 -0.03 8.14 -10.45
CA GLU A 476 1.20 7.59 -9.89
C GLU A 476 2.47 8.32 -10.34
N VAL A 477 3.49 8.31 -9.49
CA VAL A 477 4.83 8.84 -9.73
C VAL A 477 5.83 7.81 -9.27
N SER A 478 6.80 7.47 -10.12
CA SER A 478 7.87 6.53 -9.77
C SER A 478 8.83 7.13 -8.76
N GLY A 479 9.34 6.32 -7.83
CA GLY A 479 10.49 6.67 -7.01
C GLY A 479 11.81 6.05 -7.51
N ASP A 480 12.89 6.32 -6.77
CA ASP A 480 14.20 5.67 -6.90
C ASP A 480 14.94 5.65 -5.56
N SER A 481 16.24 5.35 -5.55
CA SER A 481 17.03 5.26 -4.31
C SER A 481 17.16 6.59 -3.55
N ALA A 482 16.94 7.73 -4.22
CA ALA A 482 17.02 9.06 -3.63
C ALA A 482 15.64 9.70 -3.44
N HIS A 483 14.64 9.30 -4.23
CA HIS A 483 13.32 9.93 -4.28
C HIS A 483 12.20 8.94 -3.97
N VAL A 484 11.18 9.38 -3.25
CA VAL A 484 10.00 8.55 -2.99
C VAL A 484 9.08 8.50 -4.21
N GLY A 485 8.45 7.34 -4.43
CA GLY A 485 7.29 7.24 -5.31
C GLY A 485 6.04 7.80 -4.64
N ALA A 486 4.99 8.01 -5.42
CA ALA A 486 3.73 8.53 -4.88
C ALA A 486 2.52 8.01 -5.66
N ARG A 487 1.39 7.80 -4.98
CA ARG A 487 0.14 7.45 -5.66
C ARG A 487 -1.12 7.99 -4.99
N THR A 488 -2.18 8.16 -5.78
CA THR A 488 -3.56 8.24 -5.30
C THR A 488 -4.47 7.38 -6.17
N ARG A 489 -5.50 6.79 -5.57
CA ARG A 489 -6.50 5.99 -6.27
C ARG A 489 -7.89 6.30 -5.74
N TYR A 490 -8.85 6.44 -6.65
CA TYR A 490 -10.25 6.71 -6.30
C TYR A 490 -11.15 6.40 -7.50
N ALA A 491 -12.41 6.08 -7.21
CA ALA A 491 -13.41 5.88 -8.24
C ALA A 491 -13.86 7.21 -8.84
N ALA A 492 -14.08 7.23 -10.16
CA ALA A 492 -14.69 8.33 -10.88
C ALA A 492 -15.79 7.79 -11.81
N ASP A 493 -16.86 8.56 -11.99
CA ASP A 493 -17.88 8.29 -13.00
C ASP A 493 -17.71 9.30 -14.14
N ILE A 494 -17.07 8.86 -15.22
CA ILE A 494 -16.70 9.74 -16.32
C ILE A 494 -17.96 10.17 -17.07
N ASP A 495 -18.15 11.48 -17.15
CA ASP A 495 -19.27 12.11 -17.84
C ASP A 495 -19.42 11.65 -19.29
N ALA A 496 -20.67 11.51 -19.76
CA ALA A 496 -20.97 11.28 -21.17
C ALA A 496 -20.53 12.47 -22.05
N PRO A 497 -20.05 12.23 -23.29
CA PRO A 497 -19.61 13.29 -24.19
C PRO A 497 -20.75 14.24 -24.59
N LEU A 498 -20.42 15.36 -25.25
CA LEU A 498 -21.43 16.35 -25.67
C LEU A 498 -22.49 15.75 -26.60
N SER A 499 -22.10 14.87 -27.53
CA SER A 499 -23.02 14.22 -28.47
C SER A 499 -24.13 13.41 -27.78
N ALA A 500 -23.89 12.92 -26.55
CA ALA A 500 -24.84 12.15 -25.76
C ALA A 500 -25.83 13.02 -24.93
N LEU A 501 -25.65 14.35 -24.88
CA LEU A 501 -26.57 15.22 -24.15
C LEU A 501 -27.93 15.36 -24.84
N ALA A 502 -28.04 15.14 -26.15
CA ALA A 502 -29.30 15.08 -26.91
C ALA A 502 -30.28 16.25 -26.62
N GLY A 503 -29.76 17.48 -26.50
CA GLY A 503 -30.56 18.68 -26.21
C GLY A 503 -30.79 18.97 -24.72
N ARG A 504 -30.30 18.11 -23.82
CA ARG A 504 -30.25 18.40 -22.38
C ARG A 504 -29.20 19.44 -22.07
N ARG A 505 -29.44 20.22 -21.03
CA ARG A 505 -28.47 21.18 -20.48
C ARG A 505 -27.72 20.60 -19.31
N SER A 506 -26.48 21.02 -19.17
CA SER A 506 -25.62 20.61 -18.07
C SER A 506 -24.49 21.63 -17.89
N LEU A 507 -23.78 21.52 -16.78
CA LEU A 507 -22.63 22.35 -16.42
C LEU A 507 -21.46 21.43 -16.07
N SER A 508 -20.24 21.83 -16.40
CA SER A 508 -19.07 21.19 -15.82
C SER A 508 -19.03 21.42 -14.30
N GLN A 509 -18.25 20.61 -13.60
CA GLN A 509 -17.76 21.00 -12.28
C GLN A 509 -16.92 22.28 -12.41
N ALA A 510 -17.01 23.15 -11.40
CA ALA A 510 -16.21 24.36 -11.36
C ALA A 510 -14.74 24.02 -11.14
N LEU A 511 -13.87 24.57 -12.00
CA LEU A 511 -12.42 24.54 -11.86
C LEU A 511 -11.96 25.78 -11.09
N LEU A 512 -11.27 25.56 -9.98
CA LEU A 512 -10.61 26.59 -9.19
C LEU A 512 -9.17 26.76 -9.65
N PHE A 513 -8.79 27.99 -10.00
CA PHE A 513 -7.45 28.33 -10.47
C PHE A 513 -6.89 29.55 -9.76
N ASP A 514 -5.56 29.66 -9.75
CA ASP A 514 -4.85 30.84 -9.28
C ASP A 514 -4.97 31.97 -10.31
N PRO A 515 -5.65 33.09 -9.97
CA PRO A 515 -5.82 34.19 -10.90
C PRO A 515 -4.53 34.98 -11.16
N GLU A 516 -3.42 34.75 -10.44
CA GLU A 516 -2.21 35.58 -10.43
C GLU A 516 -2.52 37.06 -10.08
N THR A 517 -1.49 37.89 -9.82
CA THR A 517 -1.74 39.28 -9.38
C THR A 517 -2.36 40.15 -10.47
N ASP A 518 -2.00 39.89 -11.74
CA ASP A 518 -2.24 40.77 -12.89
C ASP A 518 -3.13 40.17 -14.00
N ALA A 519 -3.62 38.92 -13.87
CA ALA A 519 -4.46 38.35 -14.91
C ALA A 519 -5.88 38.94 -14.88
N GLY A 520 -6.38 39.31 -16.06
CA GLY A 520 -7.77 39.72 -16.24
C GLY A 520 -8.75 38.58 -15.89
N PRO A 521 -10.04 38.88 -15.64
CA PRO A 521 -11.02 37.89 -15.20
C PRO A 521 -11.38 36.83 -16.25
N LYS A 522 -10.91 37.00 -17.49
CA LYS A 522 -11.21 36.15 -18.64
C LYS A 522 -9.98 35.28 -18.95
N VAL A 523 -10.11 34.00 -18.68
CA VAL A 523 -9.08 32.98 -18.87
C VAL A 523 -9.68 31.87 -19.74
N GLU A 524 -8.98 31.49 -20.80
CA GLU A 524 -9.37 30.38 -21.67
C GLU A 524 -9.17 29.03 -20.98
N THR A 525 -9.70 27.93 -21.56
CA THR A 525 -9.63 26.60 -20.94
C THR A 525 -8.20 26.22 -20.59
N GLU A 526 -7.27 26.32 -21.55
CA GLU A 526 -5.90 25.87 -21.41
C GLU A 526 -5.18 26.66 -20.30
N GLN A 527 -5.38 27.97 -20.25
CA GLN A 527 -4.81 28.82 -19.19
C GLN A 527 -5.42 28.52 -17.82
N ALA A 528 -6.73 28.23 -17.76
CA ALA A 528 -7.40 27.88 -16.50
C ALA A 528 -6.91 26.52 -15.99
N VAL A 529 -6.70 25.56 -16.89
CA VAL A 529 -6.11 24.24 -16.58
C VAL A 529 -4.67 24.39 -16.12
N GLU A 530 -3.86 25.19 -16.81
CA GLU A 530 -2.45 25.46 -16.44
C GLU A 530 -2.32 26.09 -15.05
N ARG A 531 -3.30 26.91 -14.65
CA ARG A 531 -3.33 27.61 -13.35
C ARG A 531 -4.19 26.91 -12.30
N MET A 532 -4.70 25.72 -12.62
CA MET A 532 -5.58 24.96 -11.73
C MET A 532 -4.87 24.69 -10.40
N TYR A 533 -5.57 24.94 -9.29
CA TYR A 533 -5.04 24.60 -7.97
C TYR A 533 -4.89 23.08 -7.85
N GLY A 534 -3.74 22.62 -7.34
CA GLY A 534 -3.46 21.21 -7.09
C GLY A 534 -4.15 20.64 -5.84
N SER A 535 -4.98 21.44 -5.17
CA SER A 535 -5.79 21.04 -4.02
C SER A 535 -7.02 21.93 -3.92
N THR A 536 -8.11 21.40 -3.38
CA THR A 536 -9.26 22.22 -2.96
C THR A 536 -9.10 22.80 -1.55
N ALA A 537 -7.99 22.51 -0.86
CA ALA A 537 -7.60 23.18 0.37
C ALA A 537 -6.64 24.33 0.06
N LEU A 538 -7.19 25.53 -0.11
CA LEU A 538 -6.48 26.73 -0.55
C LEU A 538 -5.85 27.44 0.67
N THR A 539 -4.55 27.67 0.61
CA THR A 539 -3.78 28.29 1.70
C THR A 539 -3.43 29.73 1.30
N HIS A 540 -3.75 30.71 2.16
CA HIS A 540 -3.51 32.15 1.90
C HIS A 540 -4.12 32.72 0.61
N ALA A 541 -5.16 32.08 0.06
CA ALA A 541 -5.84 32.58 -1.12
C ALA A 541 -6.68 33.82 -0.78
N ALA A 542 -6.29 35.00 -1.27
CA ALA A 542 -7.10 36.22 -1.19
C ALA A 542 -8.11 36.31 -2.36
N ARG A 543 -7.75 35.74 -3.51
CA ARG A 543 -8.57 35.69 -4.72
C ARG A 543 -8.59 34.27 -5.27
N VAL A 544 -9.73 33.86 -5.81
CA VAL A 544 -9.91 32.53 -6.42
C VAL A 544 -10.53 32.70 -7.80
N GLY A 545 -9.85 32.21 -8.82
CA GLY A 545 -10.40 32.07 -10.16
C GLY A 545 -11.37 30.89 -10.23
N VAL A 546 -12.50 31.06 -10.90
CA VAL A 546 -13.51 30.04 -11.11
C VAL A 546 -13.79 29.92 -12.61
N TYR A 547 -13.55 28.75 -13.19
CA TYR A 547 -13.81 28.43 -14.60
C TYR A 547 -14.87 27.33 -14.71
N TRP A 548 -15.75 27.42 -15.70
CA TRP A 548 -16.71 26.36 -16.03
C TRP A 548 -17.15 26.38 -17.50
N GLU A 549 -17.61 25.22 -17.98
CA GLU A 549 -18.25 25.02 -19.27
C GLU A 549 -19.76 24.84 -19.09
N SER A 550 -20.55 25.51 -19.90
CA SER A 550 -22.00 25.30 -19.97
C SER A 550 -22.39 24.63 -21.29
N TYR A 551 -23.21 23.59 -21.20
CA TYR A 551 -23.57 22.74 -22.33
C TYR A 551 -25.07 22.87 -22.65
N GLY A 552 -25.42 23.02 -23.93
CA GLY A 552 -26.80 23.17 -24.40
C GLY A 552 -27.39 24.58 -24.22
N PHE A 553 -26.54 25.57 -23.96
CA PHE A 553 -26.90 26.99 -23.92
C PHE A 553 -26.36 27.69 -25.17
N SER A 554 -27.24 28.31 -25.96
CA SER A 554 -26.88 29.05 -27.17
C SER A 554 -26.68 30.53 -26.88
N SER A 555 -25.96 31.25 -27.74
CA SER A 555 -25.85 32.72 -27.67
C SER A 555 -27.16 33.44 -27.90
N ALA A 556 -28.17 32.75 -28.45
CA ALA A 556 -29.53 33.25 -28.60
C ALA A 556 -30.39 33.11 -27.33
N ASP A 557 -29.89 32.44 -26.29
CA ASP A 557 -30.61 32.29 -25.04
C ASP A 557 -30.48 33.52 -24.13
N THR A 558 -31.56 33.83 -23.40
CA THR A 558 -31.45 34.64 -22.17
C THR A 558 -31.20 33.70 -21.00
N VAL A 559 -30.13 33.94 -20.25
CA VAL A 559 -29.68 33.04 -19.17
C VAL A 559 -29.41 33.83 -17.89
N ASP A 560 -30.04 33.43 -16.80
CA ASP A 560 -29.73 33.87 -15.45
C ASP A 560 -28.63 32.98 -14.85
N ILE A 561 -27.57 33.61 -14.36
CA ILE A 561 -26.41 32.91 -13.79
C ILE A 561 -26.17 33.40 -12.36
N ALA A 562 -25.93 32.45 -11.46
CA ALA A 562 -25.54 32.73 -10.08
C ALA A 562 -24.35 31.86 -9.68
N VAL A 563 -23.30 32.49 -9.17
CA VAL A 563 -22.19 31.81 -8.48
C VAL A 563 -22.28 32.19 -7.01
N ARG A 564 -22.35 31.19 -6.14
CA ARG A 564 -22.53 31.38 -4.69
C ARG A 564 -21.47 30.58 -3.95
N VAL A 565 -20.85 31.17 -2.95
CA VAL A 565 -19.97 30.50 -1.99
C VAL A 565 -20.65 30.57 -0.64
N THR A 566 -20.88 29.41 -0.04
CA THR A 566 -21.57 29.28 1.25
C THR A 566 -20.79 28.38 2.18
N ARG A 567 -20.70 28.74 3.45
CA ARG A 567 -20.00 27.95 4.48
C ARG A 567 -20.74 26.61 4.74
N GLU A 568 -20.01 25.50 4.87
CA GLU A 568 -20.61 24.17 5.10
C GLU A 568 -21.00 23.92 6.56
N ASP A 569 -20.49 24.71 7.50
CA ASP A 569 -20.59 24.53 8.95
C ASP A 569 -22.01 24.72 9.53
N THR A 570 -23.03 24.96 8.70
CA THR A 570 -24.44 24.96 9.13
C THR A 570 -25.06 23.57 8.94
N PRO A 571 -25.21 22.77 10.03
CA PRO A 571 -25.78 21.44 9.95
C PRO A 571 -27.30 21.56 9.82
N ASN A 572 -27.84 21.72 8.62
CA ASN A 572 -29.27 21.51 8.39
C ASN A 572 -29.59 21.15 6.93
N VAL A 573 -29.95 19.89 6.73
CA VAL A 573 -30.48 19.32 5.48
C VAL A 573 -31.74 20.06 5.00
N LEU A 574 -32.47 20.73 5.92
CA LEU A 574 -33.69 21.50 5.60
C LEU A 574 -33.42 22.83 4.85
N VAL A 575 -32.21 23.39 4.93
CA VAL A 575 -31.85 24.66 4.23
C VAL A 575 -31.49 24.42 2.77
N ARG A 576 -31.03 23.19 2.40
CA ARG A 576 -30.71 22.83 1.01
C ARG A 576 -31.93 22.86 0.08
N ALA A 577 -33.13 22.54 0.59
CA ALA A 577 -34.36 22.58 -0.20
C ALA A 577 -34.97 24.00 -0.31
N MET A 578 -34.83 24.85 0.71
CA MET A 578 -35.43 26.20 0.70
C MET A 578 -34.64 27.25 -0.11
N ARG A 579 -33.36 27.02 -0.44
CA ARG A 579 -32.52 27.99 -1.19
C ARG A 579 -32.70 27.98 -2.72
N VAL A 580 -33.45 27.02 -3.26
CA VAL A 580 -33.88 27.00 -4.67
C VAL A 580 -34.91 28.11 -4.97
N LEU A 581 -35.57 28.66 -3.94
CA LEU A 581 -36.64 29.68 -4.08
C LEU A 581 -36.23 31.12 -3.71
N GLY A 582 -34.93 31.42 -3.56
CA GLY A 582 -34.45 32.80 -3.57
C GLY A 582 -34.77 33.67 -2.34
N ILE A 583 -35.16 33.10 -1.20
CA ILE A 583 -35.43 33.85 0.03
C ILE A 583 -34.41 33.44 1.11
N GLY A 584 -33.47 34.33 1.41
CA GLY A 584 -32.46 34.17 2.45
C GLY A 584 -31.37 35.23 2.30
N GLY A 585 -31.34 36.19 3.23
CA GLY A 585 -30.44 37.34 3.20
C GLY A 585 -28.96 36.97 3.30
N ALA A 586 -28.13 37.81 2.67
CA ALA A 586 -26.68 37.76 2.79
C ALA A 586 -26.27 38.05 4.24
N GLY A 587 -25.99 36.99 5.02
CA GLY A 587 -25.14 37.12 6.19
C GLY A 587 -23.69 37.34 5.76
N GLY A 588 -22.86 37.94 6.61
CA GLY A 588 -21.47 38.30 6.31
C GLY A 588 -20.49 37.15 5.97
N ASN A 589 -20.99 35.92 5.80
CA ASN A 589 -20.22 34.70 5.56
C ASN A 589 -20.46 34.07 4.17
N ASP A 590 -21.28 34.70 3.32
CA ASP A 590 -21.61 34.20 1.98
C ASP A 590 -21.18 35.22 0.90
N VAL A 591 -20.59 34.74 -0.21
CA VAL A 591 -20.28 35.57 -1.40
C VAL A 591 -21.17 35.13 -2.54
N ALA A 592 -21.88 36.05 -3.18
CA ALA A 592 -22.75 35.73 -4.31
C ALA A 592 -22.61 36.75 -5.44
N ILE A 593 -22.37 36.25 -6.66
CA ILE A 593 -22.36 37.03 -7.89
C ILE A 593 -23.51 36.55 -8.75
N ARG A 594 -24.35 37.49 -9.22
CA ARG A 594 -25.49 37.19 -10.09
C ARG A 594 -25.52 38.14 -11.27
N TRP A 595 -25.79 37.62 -12.46
CA TRP A 595 -26.02 38.43 -13.65
C TRP A 595 -26.94 37.70 -14.62
N ARG A 596 -27.49 38.47 -15.56
CA ARG A 596 -28.28 37.98 -16.68
C ARG A 596 -27.51 38.21 -17.96
N GLU A 597 -27.40 37.17 -18.78
CA GLU A 597 -26.92 37.26 -20.16
C GLU A 597 -28.14 37.32 -21.08
N VAL A 598 -28.11 38.23 -22.05
CA VAL A 598 -29.14 38.38 -23.09
C VAL A 598 -28.48 38.19 -24.46
N PRO A 599 -29.25 37.87 -25.52
CA PRO A 599 -28.71 37.73 -26.87
C PRO A 599 -27.86 38.94 -27.27
N GLY A 600 -26.65 38.69 -27.76
CA GLY A 600 -25.68 39.74 -28.13
C GLY A 600 -24.89 40.36 -26.97
N ASN A 601 -25.22 40.07 -25.71
CA ASN A 601 -24.50 40.55 -24.52
C ASN A 601 -24.23 39.39 -23.53
N SER A 602 -23.40 38.45 -23.97
CA SER A 602 -22.95 37.31 -23.17
C SER A 602 -21.53 37.50 -22.67
N ARG A 603 -21.27 37.13 -21.41
CA ARG A 603 -19.92 37.13 -20.81
C ARG A 603 -19.09 35.91 -21.18
N ALA A 604 -19.61 35.00 -22.02
CA ALA A 604 -18.85 33.86 -22.52
C ALA A 604 -17.57 34.33 -23.22
N ILE A 605 -16.47 33.70 -22.83
CA ILE A 605 -15.11 34.01 -23.31
C ILE A 605 -14.92 33.40 -24.70
N GLN A 606 -15.40 32.17 -24.86
CA GLN A 606 -15.40 31.45 -26.12
C GLN A 606 -16.74 30.71 -26.29
N ARG A 607 -17.13 30.55 -27.56
CA ARG A 607 -18.37 29.89 -27.99
C ARG A 607 -18.04 28.89 -29.07
N LEU A 608 -18.56 27.67 -28.91
CA LEU A 608 -18.42 26.60 -29.88
C LEU A 608 -19.83 26.16 -30.27
N GLU A 609 -20.21 26.54 -31.49
CA GLU A 609 -21.50 26.18 -32.07
C GLU A 609 -21.50 24.72 -32.54
N GLY A 610 -22.65 24.07 -32.42
CA GLY A 610 -22.83 22.68 -32.79
C GLY A 610 -24.20 22.16 -32.38
N LYS A 611 -24.46 20.86 -32.58
CA LYS A 611 -25.73 20.22 -32.18
C LYS A 611 -26.03 20.41 -30.68
N VAL A 612 -24.99 20.46 -29.86
CA VAL A 612 -25.05 20.87 -28.46
C VAL A 612 -24.07 22.03 -28.29
N PRO A 613 -24.56 23.28 -28.19
CA PRO A 613 -23.69 24.45 -28.02
C PRO A 613 -22.89 24.37 -26.72
N LEU A 614 -21.65 24.85 -26.78
CA LEU A 614 -20.72 24.93 -25.66
C LEU A 614 -20.29 26.39 -25.45
N GLN A 615 -20.39 26.89 -24.21
CA GLN A 615 -19.92 28.22 -23.85
C GLN A 615 -19.02 28.17 -22.62
N LEU A 616 -17.92 28.91 -22.67
CA LEU A 616 -16.87 28.93 -21.66
C LEU A 616 -16.93 30.22 -20.85
N ARG A 617 -16.79 30.13 -19.53
CA ARG A 617 -16.80 31.29 -18.64
C ARG A 617 -15.73 31.16 -17.56
N SER A 618 -15.18 32.31 -17.17
CA SER A 618 -14.38 32.45 -15.96
C SER A 618 -14.73 33.74 -15.24
N ILE A 619 -14.57 33.71 -13.92
CA ILE A 619 -14.62 34.88 -13.05
C ILE A 619 -13.50 34.80 -12.01
N VAL A 620 -13.20 35.92 -11.37
CA VAL A 620 -12.34 35.96 -10.19
C VAL A 620 -13.18 36.45 -9.02
N MET A 621 -13.13 35.74 -7.92
CA MET A 621 -13.84 36.07 -6.68
C MET A 621 -12.82 36.53 -5.63
N ASP A 622 -13.14 37.61 -4.94
CA ASP A 622 -12.42 38.02 -3.72
C ASP A 622 -12.97 37.21 -2.54
N VAL A 623 -12.10 36.40 -1.95
CA VAL A 623 -12.40 35.55 -0.78
C VAL A 623 -11.65 36.03 0.46
N SER A 624 -10.95 37.16 0.40
CA SER A 624 -10.12 37.69 1.50
C SER A 624 -10.91 37.98 2.77
N ARG A 625 -12.22 38.24 2.64
CA ARG A 625 -13.14 38.50 3.76
C ARG A 625 -13.78 37.24 4.33
N LEU A 626 -13.61 36.08 3.69
CA LEU A 626 -14.17 34.83 4.17
C LEU A 626 -13.26 34.27 5.28
N PRO A 627 -13.82 33.90 6.45
CA PRO A 627 -13.06 33.20 7.49
C PRO A 627 -12.48 31.87 7.01
N ARG A 628 -11.47 31.35 7.70
CA ARG A 628 -11.01 29.97 7.50
C ARG A 628 -12.13 28.98 7.77
N GLY A 629 -12.26 27.94 6.96
CA GLY A 629 -13.33 26.95 7.06
C GLY A 629 -13.64 26.22 5.76
N SER A 630 -14.66 25.35 5.81
CA SER A 630 -15.15 24.60 4.66
C SER A 630 -16.27 25.36 3.95
N TYR A 631 -16.22 25.38 2.62
CA TYR A 631 -17.14 26.11 1.77
C TYR A 631 -17.62 25.25 0.61
N MET A 632 -18.86 25.48 0.20
CA MET A 632 -19.44 24.97 -1.03
C MET A 632 -19.59 26.12 -2.03
N LEU A 633 -18.96 25.99 -3.19
CA LEU A 633 -19.23 26.81 -4.36
C LEU A 633 -20.36 26.15 -5.16
N GLN A 634 -21.45 26.88 -5.36
CA GLN A 634 -22.59 26.49 -6.15
C GLN A 634 -22.71 27.41 -7.37
N LEU A 635 -22.64 26.80 -8.55
CA LEU A 635 -22.93 27.44 -9.84
C LEU A 635 -24.34 27.05 -10.26
N VAL A 636 -25.18 28.02 -10.59
CA VAL A 636 -26.55 27.80 -11.06
C VAL A 636 -26.77 28.58 -12.35
N MET A 637 -27.34 27.93 -13.36
CA MET A 637 -27.73 28.54 -14.63
C MET A 637 -29.16 28.16 -15.00
N SER A 638 -29.99 29.12 -15.40
CA SER A 638 -31.38 28.89 -15.79
C SER A 638 -31.81 29.80 -16.93
N ARG A 639 -32.69 29.31 -17.80
CA ARG A 639 -33.46 30.17 -18.70
C ARG A 639 -34.73 30.63 -17.99
N PRO A 640 -35.25 31.84 -18.28
CA PRO A 640 -36.53 32.28 -17.74
C PRO A 640 -37.62 31.24 -18.01
N GLY A 641 -38.33 30.82 -16.96
CA GLY A 641 -39.43 29.83 -17.06
C GLY A 641 -38.99 28.36 -17.12
N GLU A 642 -37.70 28.06 -16.99
CA GLU A 642 -37.18 26.69 -17.07
C GLU A 642 -36.45 26.23 -15.81
N THR A 643 -36.34 24.91 -15.65
CA THR A 643 -35.59 24.31 -14.55
C THR A 643 -34.11 24.70 -14.64
N ALA A 644 -33.57 25.18 -13.52
CA ALA A 644 -32.16 25.51 -13.40
C ALA A 644 -31.30 24.24 -13.42
N VAL A 645 -30.12 24.33 -14.02
CA VAL A 645 -29.04 23.36 -13.86
C VAL A 645 -28.03 23.92 -12.86
N ALA A 646 -27.47 23.04 -12.03
CA ALA A 646 -26.54 23.42 -11.00
C ALA A 646 -25.32 22.50 -10.97
N SER A 647 -24.20 23.04 -10.45
CA SER A 647 -22.95 22.33 -10.26
C SER A 647 -22.30 22.80 -8.95
N GLU A 648 -21.67 21.87 -8.24
CA GLU A 648 -21.17 22.09 -6.88
C GLU A 648 -19.69 21.72 -6.73
N ARG A 649 -18.96 22.49 -5.92
CA ARG A 649 -17.54 22.32 -5.61
C ARG A 649 -17.25 22.66 -4.16
N GLY A 650 -16.93 21.64 -3.35
CA GLY A 650 -16.40 21.85 -2.01
C GLY A 650 -14.94 22.31 -2.04
N PHE A 651 -14.58 23.28 -1.20
CA PHE A 651 -13.22 23.74 -0.99
C PHE A 651 -13.02 24.26 0.44
N VAL A 652 -11.77 24.33 0.90
CA VAL A 652 -11.41 24.75 2.26
C VAL A 652 -10.46 25.94 2.16
N LEU A 653 -10.70 26.98 2.98
CA LEU A 653 -9.77 28.10 3.16
C LEU A 653 -8.97 27.89 4.45
N ARG A 654 -7.63 27.86 4.35
CA ARG A 654 -6.70 27.56 5.45
C ARG A 654 -5.94 28.75 6.00
#